data_AF-B1ZNF5-F1
#
_entry.id   AF-B1ZNF5-F1
#
_cell.length_a   1.000
_cell.length_b   1.000
_cell.length_c   1.000
_cell.angle_alpha   90.00
_cell.angle_beta   90.00
_cell.angle_gamma   90.00
#
_symmetry.space_group_name_H-M   'P 1'
#
loop_
_entity.id
_entity.type
_entity.pdbx_description
1 polymer ?
#
loop_
_entity_poly.entity_id
_entity_poly.type
_entity_poly.pdbx_seq_one_letter_code
_entity_poly.pdbx_strand_id
1 'polypeptide(L)'
;MMLPLVRRLGLLAGVALGFAALPATAQVVSNTFEDGTTQGWTARGPVTLTSSTDVAHAGTRSLKTTGRTAAWNGPALDLRPLLAANTTYTISGWVRLVAGQPTSNLKFTVEMRAAGEASNSYVQVNNATAVTDGAWVQLQGTFSFTSASNDNLTLYLESSDATSAYYLDDFTITGGSDGPPPDTSGLATDFETGTSEGWGPRGPVTLTPTTETAATGSYSLRVTGRTASWQGPTINVLGKLSKGSRYAIGVRVKLLAGEPASNVRVSLQADNNGSTSFLTVIGNTPVTDAGWVDLATVYNFGADATQLQLYVETDTGTASFYIDDFILDYIAPPTVQDITPVKSVLASYFDIGVAVEPPELSGPHAQLLLKHFNSIVAGNAMKWGPIEPTEGNFNWGPADAIANFARANGLKMRGHTLLWHNQNPAWLFRDAVGNPLESGNPAHRALLIQRLQSHLNAVVSRYNDVVSDWDVVNEVIDPSQPNGLRNTPWLQIIGPDYIDLAFQFAAAATTTGGLYINDFNTEDPAKRDALANVVRGLLARGIRVDGVGHQTHIRIDYPPLERIAQSIDLFTSLGLDNQITELDISAYSNDTDTSPVSQETLVRQGYRYRDLFDLFRAKSSQISSVTLWGLADDNTWLKTFPIRRDDKPLLFDEQLQAKPAYYGVVDPSQLPVLPKKLNVTQKPAGLLSNLKTWVALAPVPLDPGDGSASWGQFKAVWSANAIHLSVEVTDRTRMQAGDRVEIFLGGQTFTFNRYGIQRPAGAEGLLTPTRNGYLLLASVPVSSALSVGDNVLFDLRVTDGSTGRQQSWSDTHHAQDVDNSGFGAFTLLPEKNIVTVGRGTPTIDGEQDRVWRTATEIVTNRFAFGTSGATAHVKLLWDSGHVYLYATVADPVLSKASPNPWEEDSVEIFVDPNNAQTTSYQSDDAQYRVNFDNEVSAGGTSSVARIVSATRRVSGGYVVEAAIAIDAGETVRGSALGFDLQVNDDSGGGTRTSVATWNDESGNAYQDTSQFGAIILR
;
A
#
# COMPACT_ATOMS: atom_id res chain seq x y z
N MET A 1 15.22 29.28 -0.39
CA MET A 1 14.95 28.72 0.95
C MET A 1 13.50 29.08 1.32
N MET A 2 12.64 28.07 1.30
CA MET A 2 11.28 27.94 1.87
C MET A 2 10.17 28.95 1.48
N LEU A 3 9.39 28.60 0.45
CA LEU A 3 7.91 28.67 0.40
C LEU A 3 7.39 27.24 0.68
N PRO A 4 6.32 27.03 1.45
CA PRO A 4 4.99 26.83 0.85
C PRO A 4 3.87 27.37 1.79
N LEU A 5 2.61 27.59 1.40
CA LEU A 5 1.55 26.66 0.96
C LEU A 5 0.37 27.62 0.66
N VAL A 6 -0.19 27.61 -0.55
CA VAL A 6 -1.53 28.14 -0.99
C VAL A 6 -1.36 28.45 -2.48
N ARG A 7 -1.55 27.43 -3.32
CA ARG A 7 -1.91 27.57 -4.74
C ARG A 7 -2.16 26.17 -5.32
N ARG A 8 -3.37 25.65 -5.11
CA ARG A 8 -4.02 24.68 -6.00
C ARG A 8 -5.54 24.80 -5.87
N LEU A 9 -6.08 25.85 -6.50
CA LEU A 9 -7.47 25.90 -6.97
C LEU A 9 -7.43 26.79 -8.21
N GLY A 10 -7.52 26.16 -9.38
CA GLY A 10 -7.46 26.85 -10.67
C GLY A 10 -6.94 25.97 -11.80
N LEU A 11 -7.76 25.02 -12.26
CA LEU A 11 -7.91 24.68 -13.68
C LEU A 11 -9.11 23.72 -13.85
N LEU A 12 -10.27 24.25 -14.24
CA LEU A 12 -11.35 23.47 -14.86
C LEU A 12 -11.51 24.01 -16.29
N ALA A 13 -10.87 23.34 -17.24
CA ALA A 13 -11.13 23.53 -18.66
C ALA A 13 -12.28 22.60 -19.06
N GLY A 14 -13.29 23.15 -19.71
CA GLY A 14 -14.50 22.45 -20.11
C GLY A 14 -14.24 21.31 -21.11
N VAL A 15 -14.85 20.17 -20.83
CA VAL A 15 -15.07 19.08 -21.80
C VAL A 15 -16.59 18.86 -21.85
N ALA A 16 -17.13 18.86 -23.07
CA ALA A 16 -18.54 18.67 -23.34
C ALA A 16 -18.99 17.26 -22.89
N LEU A 17 -19.95 17.20 -21.95
CA LEU A 17 -20.59 15.97 -21.50
C LEU A 17 -21.69 15.58 -22.48
N GLY A 18 -21.52 14.44 -23.15
CA GLY A 18 -22.65 13.65 -23.64
C GLY A 18 -23.40 13.07 -22.43
N PHE A 19 -24.72 13.22 -22.41
CA PHE A 19 -25.55 12.71 -21.32
C PHE A 19 -25.51 11.18 -21.30
N ALA A 20 -24.71 10.61 -20.39
CA ALA A 20 -24.85 9.23 -19.95
C ALA A 20 -26.05 9.14 -18.99
N ALA A 21 -26.79 8.02 -19.06
CA ALA A 21 -27.96 7.76 -18.23
C ALA A 21 -27.62 7.80 -16.73
N LEU A 22 -28.52 8.35 -15.92
CA LEU A 22 -28.39 8.45 -14.47
C LEU A 22 -28.22 7.04 -13.83
N PRO A 23 -27.31 6.88 -12.84
CA PRO A 23 -27.10 5.59 -12.19
C PRO A 23 -28.31 5.17 -11.34
N ALA A 24 -28.60 3.86 -11.33
CA ALA A 24 -29.64 3.27 -10.51
C ALA A 24 -29.25 3.27 -9.02
N THR A 25 -30.20 3.60 -8.15
CA THR A 25 -30.08 3.57 -6.68
C THR A 25 -29.77 2.16 -6.17
N ALA A 26 -28.93 2.01 -5.13
CA ALA A 26 -28.62 0.72 -4.51
C ALA A 26 -29.90 0.02 -3.99
N GLN A 27 -30.13 -1.21 -4.46
CA GLN A 27 -31.31 -2.00 -4.14
C GLN A 27 -31.00 -2.96 -2.98
N VAL A 28 -31.67 -2.75 -1.85
CA VAL A 28 -31.52 -3.51 -0.58
C VAL A 28 -32.39 -4.75 -0.58
N VAL A 29 -33.59 -4.65 -1.14
CA VAL A 29 -34.53 -5.77 -1.32
C VAL A 29 -35.15 -5.67 -2.71
N SER A 30 -35.29 -6.82 -3.36
CA SER A 30 -36.07 -6.99 -4.59
C SER A 30 -36.91 -8.26 -4.48
N ASN A 31 -38.23 -8.13 -4.47
CA ASN A 31 -39.13 -9.27 -4.53
C ASN A 31 -40.07 -9.14 -5.72
N THR A 32 -39.80 -9.96 -6.74
CA THR A 32 -40.64 -10.11 -7.95
C THR A 32 -41.54 -11.35 -7.88
N PHE A 33 -41.34 -12.22 -6.87
CA PHE A 33 -42.07 -13.47 -6.63
C PHE A 33 -41.99 -14.52 -7.77
N GLU A 34 -41.13 -14.28 -8.76
CA GLU A 34 -40.95 -15.13 -9.95
C GLU A 34 -40.34 -16.50 -9.63
N ASP A 35 -39.63 -16.65 -8.52
CA ASP A 35 -39.07 -17.93 -8.06
C ASP A 35 -40.11 -18.89 -7.46
N GLY A 36 -41.38 -18.46 -7.39
CA GLY A 36 -42.48 -19.27 -6.87
C GLY A 36 -42.55 -19.36 -5.34
N THR A 37 -41.72 -18.60 -4.62
CA THR A 37 -41.72 -18.52 -3.16
C THR A 37 -42.35 -17.21 -2.68
N THR A 38 -42.47 -17.03 -1.36
CA THR A 38 -42.88 -15.74 -0.77
C THR A 38 -41.71 -14.77 -0.57
N GLN A 39 -40.48 -15.16 -0.95
CA GLN A 39 -39.27 -14.34 -0.91
C GLN A 39 -39.04 -13.60 0.43
N GLY A 40 -39.27 -14.31 1.55
CA GLY A 40 -39.06 -13.80 2.91
C GLY A 40 -40.30 -13.17 3.56
N TRP A 41 -41.39 -12.94 2.80
CA TRP A 41 -42.65 -12.48 3.37
C TRP A 41 -43.36 -13.58 4.16
N THR A 42 -43.83 -13.24 5.35
CA THR A 42 -44.49 -14.12 6.32
C THR A 42 -45.88 -13.62 6.70
N ALA A 43 -46.74 -14.53 7.17
CA ALA A 43 -48.12 -14.19 7.53
C ALA A 43 -48.19 -13.38 8.83
N ARG A 44 -48.81 -12.20 8.79
CA ARG A 44 -49.22 -11.43 9.97
C ARG A 44 -50.71 -11.65 10.22
N GLY A 45 -51.03 -12.36 11.30
CA GLY A 45 -52.38 -12.83 11.60
C GLY A 45 -52.74 -14.14 10.84
N PRO A 46 -54.02 -14.55 10.82
CA PRO A 46 -54.48 -15.83 10.24
C PRO A 46 -54.49 -15.87 8.70
N VAL A 47 -53.67 -15.06 8.03
CA VAL A 47 -53.66 -14.95 6.56
C VAL A 47 -52.92 -16.11 5.91
N THR A 48 -53.26 -16.39 4.65
CA THR A 48 -52.50 -17.28 3.77
C THR A 48 -51.78 -16.46 2.70
N LEU A 49 -50.47 -16.65 2.59
CA LEU A 49 -49.62 -16.05 1.57
C LEU A 49 -49.21 -17.10 0.54
N THR A 50 -49.41 -16.80 -0.74
CA THR A 50 -49.04 -17.70 -1.85
C THR A 50 -48.50 -16.90 -3.02
N SER A 51 -47.36 -17.33 -3.59
CA SER A 51 -46.96 -16.89 -4.93
C SER A 51 -48.01 -17.40 -5.93
N SER A 52 -48.70 -16.47 -6.59
CA SER A 52 -49.82 -16.73 -7.49
C SER A 52 -49.45 -16.35 -8.92
N THR A 53 -50.03 -17.07 -9.88
CA THR A 53 -49.97 -16.76 -11.32
C THR A 53 -51.26 -16.12 -11.84
N ASP A 54 -52.21 -15.79 -10.94
CA ASP A 54 -53.52 -15.25 -11.31
C ASP A 54 -53.40 -13.90 -12.03
N VAL A 55 -52.56 -13.00 -11.48
CA VAL A 55 -52.20 -11.68 -12.02
C VAL A 55 -50.79 -11.33 -11.55
N ALA A 56 -50.06 -10.58 -12.37
CA ALA A 56 -48.77 -9.99 -12.04
C ALA A 56 -48.74 -8.55 -12.57
N HIS A 57 -47.90 -7.69 -11.99
CA HIS A 57 -47.62 -6.34 -12.48
C HIS A 57 -46.56 -6.40 -13.58
N ALA A 58 -45.43 -7.04 -13.28
CA ALA A 58 -44.41 -7.45 -14.24
C ALA A 58 -44.16 -8.96 -14.11
N GLY A 59 -43.62 -9.59 -15.15
CA GLY A 59 -43.36 -11.04 -15.11
C GLY A 59 -44.64 -11.89 -15.15
N THR A 60 -44.65 -12.97 -14.36
CA THR A 60 -45.69 -14.01 -14.38
C THR A 60 -46.29 -14.33 -13.01
N ARG A 61 -45.72 -13.82 -11.91
CA ARG A 61 -46.15 -14.15 -10.55
C ARG A 61 -46.27 -12.91 -9.67
N SER A 62 -47.11 -12.99 -8.64
CA SER A 62 -47.20 -11.99 -7.57
C SER A 62 -47.55 -12.65 -6.24
N LEU A 63 -47.35 -11.96 -5.12
CA LEU A 63 -47.71 -12.47 -3.79
C LEU A 63 -49.19 -12.20 -3.48
N LYS A 64 -50.00 -13.26 -3.43
CA LYS A 64 -51.42 -13.19 -3.07
C LYS A 64 -51.62 -13.36 -1.56
N THR A 65 -52.40 -12.47 -0.96
CA THR A 65 -52.81 -12.52 0.45
C THR A 65 -54.31 -12.77 0.56
N THR A 66 -54.71 -13.82 1.29
CA THR A 66 -56.12 -14.18 1.55
C THR A 66 -56.36 -14.54 3.03
N GLY A 67 -57.62 -14.72 3.43
CA GLY A 67 -57.97 -15.12 4.80
C GLY A 67 -57.83 -14.00 5.85
N ARG A 68 -57.88 -12.73 5.42
CA ARG A 68 -57.83 -11.57 6.33
C ARG A 68 -59.11 -11.48 7.17
N THR A 69 -58.95 -11.16 8.46
CA THR A 69 -60.04 -11.01 9.43
C THR A 69 -59.96 -9.68 10.21
N ALA A 70 -58.89 -8.90 10.02
CA ALA A 70 -58.68 -7.58 10.60
C ALA A 70 -57.84 -6.71 9.67
N ALA A 71 -57.96 -5.39 9.81
CA ALA A 71 -57.30 -4.41 8.93
C ALA A 71 -55.77 -4.55 8.87
N TRP A 72 -55.13 -4.89 10.00
CA TRP A 72 -53.68 -5.03 10.14
C TRP A 72 -53.15 -6.42 9.70
N ASN A 73 -54.04 -7.37 9.37
CA ASN A 73 -53.61 -8.67 8.86
C ASN A 73 -53.03 -8.52 7.45
N GLY A 74 -51.98 -9.24 7.12
CA GLY A 74 -51.34 -9.12 5.80
C GLY A 74 -49.98 -9.83 5.69
N PRO A 75 -49.27 -9.62 4.58
CA PRO A 75 -47.89 -10.05 4.46
C PRO A 75 -46.98 -9.12 5.27
N ALA A 76 -46.00 -9.71 5.96
CA ALA A 76 -45.01 -8.99 6.75
C ALA A 76 -43.57 -9.45 6.44
N LEU A 77 -42.62 -8.53 6.58
CA LEU A 77 -41.20 -8.74 6.31
C LEU A 77 -40.38 -8.23 7.51
N ASP A 78 -39.47 -9.08 8.02
CA ASP A 78 -38.53 -8.69 9.08
C ASP A 78 -37.41 -7.84 8.48
N LEU A 79 -37.35 -6.58 8.92
CA LEU A 79 -36.39 -5.59 8.42
C LEU A 79 -35.08 -5.56 9.22
N ARG A 80 -35.00 -6.24 10.39
CA ARG A 80 -33.80 -6.23 11.25
C ARG A 80 -32.52 -6.68 10.53
N PRO A 81 -32.52 -7.71 9.66
CA PRO A 81 -31.31 -8.10 8.94
C PRO A 81 -31.08 -7.25 7.68
N LEU A 82 -32.04 -6.42 7.27
CA LEU A 82 -32.05 -5.76 5.97
C LEU A 82 -31.66 -4.29 6.06
N LEU A 83 -32.03 -3.62 7.16
CA LEU A 83 -31.86 -2.17 7.32
C LEU A 83 -30.92 -1.83 8.46
N ALA A 84 -30.13 -0.79 8.27
CA ALA A 84 -29.25 -0.20 9.27
C ALA A 84 -29.89 1.04 9.89
N ALA A 85 -29.67 1.22 11.19
CA ALA A 85 -30.08 2.43 11.89
C ALA A 85 -29.43 3.67 11.26
N ASN A 86 -30.11 4.81 11.37
CA ASN A 86 -29.73 6.11 10.83
C ASN A 86 -29.60 6.17 9.30
N THR A 87 -30.07 5.15 8.58
CA THR A 87 -30.15 5.15 7.11
C THR A 87 -31.60 5.38 6.67
N THR A 88 -31.81 6.19 5.62
CA THR A 88 -33.12 6.37 5.00
C THR A 88 -33.28 5.41 3.83
N TYR A 89 -34.43 4.76 3.76
CA TYR A 89 -34.77 3.80 2.71
C TYR A 89 -36.06 4.24 2.03
N THR A 90 -36.11 4.11 0.70
CA THR A 90 -37.36 4.13 -0.07
C THR A 90 -37.91 2.73 -0.15
N ILE A 91 -39.15 2.54 0.26
CA ILE A 91 -39.88 1.28 0.19
C ILE A 91 -40.98 1.46 -0.85
N SER A 92 -41.05 0.56 -1.83
CA SER A 92 -42.07 0.59 -2.87
C SER A 92 -42.61 -0.81 -3.21
N GLY A 93 -43.84 -0.88 -3.70
CA GLY A 93 -44.42 -2.10 -4.24
C GLY A 93 -45.75 -1.86 -4.92
N TRP A 94 -46.07 -2.68 -5.91
CA TRP A 94 -47.32 -2.60 -6.65
C TRP A 94 -48.37 -3.49 -6.00
N VAL A 95 -49.56 -2.95 -5.78
CA VAL A 95 -50.67 -3.67 -5.16
C VAL A 95 -51.93 -3.61 -6.01
N ARG A 96 -52.73 -4.67 -5.93
CA ARG A 96 -54.03 -4.75 -6.60
C ARG A 96 -54.98 -5.62 -5.77
N LEU A 97 -56.25 -5.26 -5.68
CA LEU A 97 -57.22 -6.11 -5.00
C LEU A 97 -57.54 -7.35 -5.83
N VAL A 98 -57.90 -8.45 -5.17
CA VAL A 98 -58.42 -9.64 -5.86
C VAL A 98 -59.76 -9.30 -6.53
N ALA A 99 -60.01 -9.86 -7.72
CA ALA A 99 -61.24 -9.63 -8.49
C ALA A 99 -62.51 -9.78 -7.62
N GLY A 100 -63.38 -8.78 -7.68
CA GLY A 100 -64.64 -8.70 -6.93
C GLY A 100 -64.54 -8.10 -5.52
N GLN A 101 -63.35 -7.72 -5.06
CA GLN A 101 -63.18 -7.05 -3.76
C GLN A 101 -63.56 -5.56 -3.84
N PRO A 102 -64.23 -4.99 -2.81
CA PRO A 102 -64.56 -3.58 -2.78
C PRO A 102 -63.29 -2.72 -2.66
N THR A 103 -63.29 -1.52 -3.25
CA THR A 103 -62.20 -0.55 -3.12
C THR A 103 -61.78 -0.36 -1.66
N SER A 104 -60.48 -0.42 -1.41
CA SER A 104 -59.91 -0.32 -0.06
C SER A 104 -58.62 0.48 -0.06
N ASN A 105 -58.32 1.16 1.04
CA ASN A 105 -57.09 1.93 1.17
C ASN A 105 -55.97 1.05 1.73
N LEU A 106 -54.89 0.89 0.97
CA LEU A 106 -53.72 0.10 1.37
C LEU A 106 -52.53 1.01 1.73
N LYS A 107 -51.69 0.54 2.66
CA LYS A 107 -50.43 1.19 3.05
C LYS A 107 -49.44 0.20 3.65
N PHE A 108 -48.16 0.55 3.55
CA PHE A 108 -47.08 -0.07 4.30
C PHE A 108 -46.93 0.62 5.67
N THR A 109 -46.77 -0.21 6.70
CA THR A 109 -46.50 0.24 8.08
C THR A 109 -45.37 -0.59 8.65
N VAL A 110 -44.45 0.06 9.37
CA VAL A 110 -43.40 -0.61 10.14
C VAL A 110 -43.80 -0.61 11.61
N GLU A 111 -43.95 -1.80 12.18
CA GLU A 111 -44.00 -2.00 13.63
C GLU A 111 -42.56 -2.09 14.15
N MET A 112 -42.20 -1.27 15.13
CA MET A 112 -40.86 -1.27 15.68
C MET A 112 -40.85 -1.19 17.21
N ARG A 113 -39.82 -1.75 17.83
CA ARG A 113 -39.54 -1.60 19.25
C ARG A 113 -38.04 -1.64 19.48
N ALA A 114 -37.50 -0.53 19.97
CA ALA A 114 -36.11 -0.47 20.42
C ALA A 114 -35.89 -1.43 21.59
N ALA A 115 -34.70 -2.04 21.67
CA ALA A 115 -34.38 -2.97 22.74
C ALA A 115 -34.51 -2.29 24.11
N GLY A 116 -35.28 -2.88 25.01
CA GLY A 116 -35.57 -2.35 26.35
C GLY A 116 -36.81 -1.47 26.47
N GLU A 117 -37.48 -1.13 25.36
CA GLU A 117 -38.75 -0.40 25.40
C GLU A 117 -39.94 -1.30 25.76
N ALA A 118 -40.92 -0.75 26.48
CA ALA A 118 -42.08 -1.52 26.97
C ALA A 118 -43.18 -1.72 25.90
N SER A 119 -43.21 -0.91 24.85
CA SER A 119 -44.28 -0.89 23.85
C SER A 119 -43.76 -0.74 22.42
N ASN A 120 -44.53 -1.24 21.45
CA ASN A 120 -44.24 -1.06 20.02
C ASN A 120 -44.69 0.33 19.56
N SER A 121 -43.93 0.94 18.65
CA SER A 121 -44.35 2.08 17.85
C SER A 121 -44.65 1.64 16.42
N TYR A 122 -45.45 2.43 15.71
CA TYR A 122 -45.91 2.11 14.36
C TYR A 122 -45.66 3.31 13.46
N VAL A 123 -44.83 3.11 12.44
CA VAL A 123 -44.43 4.14 11.48
C VAL A 123 -45.09 3.84 10.15
N GLN A 124 -45.97 4.73 9.72
CA GLN A 124 -46.57 4.64 8.39
C GLN A 124 -45.54 5.06 7.34
N VAL A 125 -45.30 4.22 6.34
CA VAL A 125 -44.27 4.44 5.30
C VAL A 125 -44.81 5.34 4.19
N ASN A 126 -46.04 5.07 3.73
CA ASN A 126 -46.71 5.81 2.67
C ASN A 126 -48.14 6.20 3.07
N ASN A 127 -48.72 7.19 2.38
CA ASN A 127 -50.13 7.55 2.57
C ASN A 127 -51.08 6.38 2.22
N ALA A 128 -52.13 6.19 3.01
CA ALA A 128 -53.19 5.24 2.71
C ALA A 128 -53.81 5.57 1.35
N THR A 129 -53.68 4.66 0.39
CA THR A 129 -54.00 4.92 -1.01
C THR A 129 -55.11 3.98 -1.47
N ALA A 130 -56.12 4.51 -2.17
CA ALA A 130 -57.23 3.73 -2.68
C ALA A 130 -56.76 2.75 -3.77
N VAL A 131 -57.05 1.46 -3.58
CA VAL A 131 -56.71 0.37 -4.50
C VAL A 131 -58.01 -0.32 -4.93
N THR A 132 -58.09 -0.68 -6.20
CA THR A 132 -59.23 -1.40 -6.79
C THR A 132 -58.77 -2.76 -7.31
N ASP A 133 -59.71 -3.59 -7.75
CA ASP A 133 -59.42 -4.84 -8.44
C ASP A 133 -59.16 -4.65 -9.95
N GLY A 134 -59.32 -3.43 -10.47
CA GLY A 134 -59.21 -3.12 -11.90
C GLY A 134 -57.81 -2.77 -12.39
N ALA A 135 -56.93 -2.28 -11.51
CA ALA A 135 -55.58 -1.84 -11.87
C ALA A 135 -54.58 -1.99 -10.73
N TRP A 136 -53.30 -2.16 -11.09
CA TRP A 136 -52.18 -2.09 -10.14
C TRP A 136 -51.93 -0.64 -9.72
N VAL A 137 -51.67 -0.44 -8.43
CA VAL A 137 -51.36 0.84 -7.82
C VAL A 137 -50.03 0.72 -7.08
N GLN A 138 -49.09 1.63 -7.36
CA GLN A 138 -47.83 1.66 -6.64
C GLN A 138 -48.01 2.33 -5.28
N LEU A 139 -47.61 1.65 -4.22
CA LEU A 139 -47.40 2.25 -2.90
C LEU A 139 -45.91 2.57 -2.78
N GLN A 140 -45.57 3.80 -2.38
CA GLN A 140 -44.19 4.21 -2.19
C GLN A 140 -44.07 5.22 -1.05
N GLY A 141 -43.02 5.08 -0.24
CA GLY A 141 -42.70 6.02 0.82
C GLY A 141 -41.31 5.80 1.38
N THR A 142 -40.93 6.57 2.41
CA THR A 142 -39.60 6.51 3.01
C THR A 142 -39.66 6.04 4.45
N PHE A 143 -38.63 5.32 4.90
CA PHE A 143 -38.50 4.82 6.26
C PHE A 143 -37.07 5.01 6.78
N SER A 144 -36.94 5.50 8.02
CA SER A 144 -35.70 5.56 8.78
C SER A 144 -35.97 5.26 10.25
N PHE A 145 -34.96 4.76 10.96
CA PHE A 145 -35.03 4.49 12.40
C PHE A 145 -33.68 4.77 13.05
N THR A 146 -33.65 5.16 14.32
CA THR A 146 -32.44 5.65 15.00
C THR A 146 -31.81 4.63 15.95
N SER A 147 -32.60 3.69 16.48
CA SER A 147 -32.08 2.68 17.41
C SER A 147 -31.22 1.65 16.67
N ALA A 148 -29.97 1.51 17.08
CA ALA A 148 -29.05 0.48 16.58
C ALA A 148 -29.47 -0.94 16.98
N SER A 149 -30.33 -1.09 18.00
CA SER A 149 -30.85 -2.39 18.46
C SER A 149 -32.37 -2.34 18.58
N ASN A 150 -33.06 -3.22 17.84
CA ASN A 150 -34.52 -3.33 17.88
C ASN A 150 -34.92 -4.78 18.12
N ASP A 151 -35.72 -5.02 19.16
CA ASP A 151 -36.34 -6.33 19.42
C ASP A 151 -37.38 -6.66 18.35
N ASN A 152 -37.97 -5.64 17.71
CA ASN A 152 -38.90 -5.76 16.62
C ASN A 152 -38.65 -4.66 15.58
N LEU A 153 -38.58 -5.02 14.30
CA LEU A 153 -38.58 -4.08 13.17
C LEU A 153 -39.25 -4.80 11.98
N THR A 154 -40.57 -4.76 11.92
CA THR A 154 -41.38 -5.54 10.99
C THR A 154 -42.18 -4.63 10.07
N LEU A 155 -41.90 -4.68 8.77
CA LEU A 155 -42.76 -4.07 7.74
C LEU A 155 -43.98 -4.97 7.52
N TYR A 156 -45.15 -4.39 7.34
CA TYR A 156 -46.33 -5.12 6.87
C TYR A 156 -47.21 -4.26 5.97
N LEU A 157 -47.92 -4.92 5.06
CA LEU A 157 -48.93 -4.30 4.20
C LEU A 157 -50.31 -4.47 4.84
N GLU A 158 -51.02 -3.37 5.04
CA GLU A 158 -52.36 -3.37 5.63
C GLU A 158 -53.39 -2.68 4.74
N SER A 159 -54.67 -2.97 5.01
CA SER A 159 -55.81 -2.44 4.25
C SER A 159 -56.90 -1.99 5.21
N SER A 160 -57.57 -0.87 4.89
CA SER A 160 -58.66 -0.31 5.69
C SER A 160 -59.87 -1.23 5.80
N ASP A 161 -60.02 -2.18 4.87
CA ASP A 161 -61.04 -3.23 4.93
C ASP A 161 -60.45 -4.49 5.58
N ALA A 162 -61.16 -5.06 6.55
CA ALA A 162 -60.67 -6.17 7.36
C ALA A 162 -60.58 -7.52 6.62
N THR A 163 -61.24 -7.63 5.45
CA THR A 163 -61.44 -8.92 4.76
C THR A 163 -60.89 -8.95 3.34
N SER A 164 -60.56 -7.79 2.77
CA SER A 164 -60.13 -7.65 1.38
C SER A 164 -58.87 -8.45 1.09
N ALA A 165 -58.93 -9.35 0.12
CA ALA A 165 -57.75 -10.03 -0.42
C ALA A 165 -57.05 -9.16 -1.48
N TYR A 166 -55.72 -9.22 -1.54
CA TYR A 166 -54.93 -8.40 -2.46
C TYR A 166 -53.63 -9.10 -2.88
N TYR A 167 -53.03 -8.58 -3.95
CA TYR A 167 -51.72 -8.96 -4.47
C TYR A 167 -50.69 -7.88 -4.13
N LEU A 168 -49.44 -8.29 -3.94
CA LEU A 168 -48.24 -7.46 -3.88
C LEU A 168 -47.25 -7.96 -4.93
N ASP A 169 -46.65 -7.06 -5.68
CA ASP A 169 -45.68 -7.38 -6.72
C ASP A 169 -44.61 -6.30 -6.88
N ASP A 170 -43.48 -6.66 -7.51
CA ASP A 170 -42.32 -5.79 -7.77
C ASP A 170 -41.93 -4.96 -6.53
N PHE A 171 -41.86 -5.61 -5.37
CA PHE A 171 -41.54 -4.94 -4.13
C PHE A 171 -40.05 -4.63 -4.04
N THR A 172 -39.71 -3.40 -3.70
CA THR A 172 -38.32 -2.97 -3.55
C THR A 172 -38.12 -2.18 -2.27
N ILE A 173 -36.94 -2.36 -1.68
CA ILE A 173 -36.37 -1.40 -0.74
C ILE A 173 -35.08 -0.90 -1.36
N THR A 174 -34.98 0.40 -1.59
CA THR A 174 -33.79 1.06 -2.16
C THR A 174 -33.28 2.09 -1.18
N GLY A 175 -31.98 2.10 -0.88
CA GLY A 175 -31.39 2.98 0.13
C GLY A 175 -29.99 2.52 0.52
N GLY A 176 -29.23 3.39 1.19
CA GLY A 176 -27.80 3.19 1.47
C GLY A 176 -26.86 4.05 0.61
N SER A 177 -27.41 4.73 -0.40
CA SER A 177 -26.80 5.90 -1.02
C SER A 177 -27.95 6.79 -1.48
N ASP A 178 -28.20 7.88 -0.74
CA ASP A 178 -29.03 8.94 -1.29
C ASP A 178 -28.38 9.35 -2.63
N GLY A 179 -29.19 9.51 -3.68
CA GLY A 179 -28.72 10.18 -4.89
C GLY A 179 -28.07 11.53 -4.52
N PRO A 180 -27.34 12.19 -5.44
CA PRO A 180 -26.72 13.46 -5.12
C PRO A 180 -27.76 14.40 -4.48
N PRO A 181 -27.39 15.15 -3.42
CA PRO A 181 -28.24 16.14 -2.79
C PRO A 181 -29.03 16.95 -3.82
N PRO A 182 -30.30 17.30 -3.56
CA PRO A 182 -31.06 18.17 -4.45
C PRO A 182 -30.33 19.48 -4.77
N ASP A 183 -29.46 19.93 -3.87
CA ASP A 183 -28.55 21.07 -4.06
C ASP A 183 -27.11 20.69 -3.66
N THR A 184 -26.20 20.75 -4.62
CA THR A 184 -24.75 20.49 -4.46
C THR A 184 -23.89 21.76 -4.61
N SER A 185 -24.52 22.94 -4.74
CA SER A 185 -23.82 24.21 -5.03
C SER A 185 -22.99 24.75 -3.87
N GLY A 186 -23.04 24.12 -2.70
CA GLY A 186 -22.34 24.57 -1.50
C GLY A 186 -22.84 25.92 -0.97
N LEU A 187 -22.03 26.54 -0.11
CA LEU A 187 -22.20 27.88 0.44
C LEU A 187 -20.83 28.45 0.80
N ALA A 188 -20.51 29.66 0.36
CA ALA A 188 -19.27 30.34 0.72
C ALA A 188 -19.53 31.83 1.02
N THR A 189 -18.80 32.39 1.98
CA THR A 189 -18.86 33.82 2.33
C THR A 189 -17.46 34.35 2.62
N ASP A 190 -17.05 35.40 1.92
CA ASP A 190 -15.78 36.13 2.10
C ASP A 190 -16.00 37.57 2.60
N PHE A 191 -17.27 37.97 2.77
CA PHE A 191 -17.69 39.28 3.28
C PHE A 191 -17.29 40.49 2.40
N GLU A 192 -16.73 40.27 1.21
CA GLU A 192 -16.26 41.33 0.31
C GLU A 192 -17.39 42.19 -0.25
N THR A 193 -18.64 41.74 -0.12
CA THR A 193 -19.82 42.56 -0.40
C THR A 193 -20.04 43.69 0.60
N GLY A 194 -19.29 43.71 1.71
CA GLY A 194 -19.49 44.64 2.82
C GLY A 194 -20.78 44.37 3.61
N THR A 195 -21.35 43.18 3.48
CA THR A 195 -22.56 42.72 4.19
C THR A 195 -22.25 41.47 5.04
N SER A 196 -23.21 40.98 5.81
CA SER A 196 -23.03 39.73 6.56
C SER A 196 -23.26 38.46 5.75
N GLU A 197 -23.59 38.57 4.45
CA GLU A 197 -23.69 37.44 3.50
C GLU A 197 -24.55 36.26 3.99
N GLY A 198 -25.64 36.57 4.68
CA GLY A 198 -26.58 35.57 5.19
C GLY A 198 -26.30 35.08 6.62
N TRP A 199 -25.18 35.49 7.21
CA TRP A 199 -24.94 35.29 8.64
C TRP A 199 -25.83 36.21 9.49
N GLY A 200 -26.44 35.63 10.51
CA GLY A 200 -27.29 36.30 11.50
C GLY A 200 -26.82 36.05 12.94
N PRO A 201 -27.30 36.84 13.92
CA PRO A 201 -26.88 36.72 15.31
C PRO A 201 -27.53 35.50 15.99
N ARG A 202 -26.73 34.71 16.71
CA ARG A 202 -27.18 33.68 17.65
C ARG A 202 -27.10 34.22 19.07
N GLY A 203 -28.26 34.60 19.61
CA GLY A 203 -28.33 35.33 20.88
C GLY A 203 -28.12 36.84 20.69
N PRO A 204 -27.93 37.61 21.79
CA PRO A 204 -27.83 39.07 21.77
C PRO A 204 -26.44 39.57 21.34
N VAL A 205 -25.92 39.09 20.20
CA VAL A 205 -24.63 39.50 19.64
C VAL A 205 -24.79 40.51 18.52
N THR A 206 -23.75 41.31 18.30
CA THR A 206 -23.67 42.26 17.18
C THR A 206 -22.71 41.72 16.12
N LEU A 207 -23.20 41.61 14.88
CA LEU A 207 -22.42 41.25 13.71
C LEU A 207 -22.17 42.48 12.85
N THR A 208 -20.91 42.77 12.53
CA THR A 208 -20.53 43.95 11.75
C THR A 208 -19.49 43.58 10.69
N PRO A 209 -19.84 43.63 9.40
CA PRO A 209 -18.85 43.57 8.32
C PRO A 209 -17.87 44.74 8.49
N THR A 210 -16.57 44.45 8.46
CA THR A 210 -15.54 45.45 8.79
C THR A 210 -14.29 45.29 7.94
N THR A 211 -13.55 46.38 7.78
CA THR A 211 -12.23 46.41 7.15
C THR A 211 -11.09 46.52 8.19
N GLU A 212 -11.37 46.30 9.48
CA GLU A 212 -10.37 46.34 10.56
C GLU A 212 -9.27 45.28 10.36
N THR A 213 -9.66 44.09 9.93
CA THR A 213 -8.78 42.97 9.61
C THR A 213 -9.55 42.01 8.71
N ALA A 214 -8.85 41.34 7.80
CA ALA A 214 -9.40 40.28 6.95
C ALA A 214 -8.35 39.17 6.80
N ALA A 215 -8.79 37.93 6.58
CA ALA A 215 -7.92 36.81 6.31
C ALA A 215 -7.49 36.79 4.84
N THR A 216 -8.44 37.06 3.95
CA THR A 216 -8.20 37.43 2.55
C THR A 216 -9.03 38.66 2.19
N GLY A 217 -8.77 39.29 1.05
CA GLY A 217 -9.56 40.46 0.65
C GLY A 217 -9.42 41.66 1.59
N SER A 218 -10.53 42.37 1.78
CA SER A 218 -10.62 43.64 2.50
C SER A 218 -11.61 43.61 3.67
N TYR A 219 -12.54 42.67 3.70
CA TYR A 219 -13.62 42.59 4.69
C TYR A 219 -13.55 41.29 5.50
N SER A 220 -14.07 41.35 6.73
CA SER A 220 -14.42 40.17 7.52
C SER A 220 -15.65 40.46 8.38
N LEU A 221 -16.20 39.46 9.06
CA LEU A 221 -17.34 39.64 9.95
C LEU A 221 -16.91 39.70 11.41
N ARG A 222 -17.01 40.89 12.02
CA ARG A 222 -16.74 41.14 13.44
C ARG A 222 -17.92 40.73 14.31
N VAL A 223 -17.65 39.97 15.36
CA VAL A 223 -18.63 39.44 16.32
C VAL A 223 -18.34 40.00 17.71
N THR A 224 -19.28 40.74 18.29
CA THR A 224 -19.13 41.36 19.62
C THR A 224 -20.40 41.26 20.46
N GLY A 225 -20.33 41.65 21.75
CA GLY A 225 -21.48 41.66 22.65
C GLY A 225 -21.86 40.27 23.18
N ARG A 226 -20.94 39.30 23.09
CA ARG A 226 -21.15 37.95 23.59
C ARG A 226 -21.21 37.97 25.13
N THR A 227 -22.21 37.28 25.68
CA THR A 227 -22.48 37.13 27.12
C THR A 227 -22.56 35.67 27.56
N ALA A 228 -22.54 34.74 26.61
CA ALA A 228 -22.42 33.30 26.85
C ALA A 228 -21.62 32.64 25.73
N SER A 229 -20.99 31.50 26.04
CA SER A 229 -20.06 30.81 25.13
C SER A 229 -20.72 30.28 23.85
N TRP A 230 -22.02 30.00 23.88
CA TRP A 230 -22.77 29.51 22.71
C TRP A 230 -23.24 30.60 21.74
N GLN A 231 -23.06 31.86 22.10
CA GLN A 231 -23.47 32.99 21.28
C GLN A 231 -22.45 33.27 20.19
N GLY A 232 -22.87 33.75 19.02
CA GLY A 232 -21.99 33.98 17.88
C GLY A 232 -22.73 34.18 16.57
N PRO A 233 -22.05 34.17 15.42
CA PRO A 233 -22.69 34.21 14.11
C PRO A 233 -23.28 32.83 13.76
N THR A 234 -24.47 32.80 13.18
CA THR A 234 -25.17 31.59 12.69
C THR A 234 -25.64 31.76 11.24
N ILE A 235 -25.68 30.68 10.48
CA ILE A 235 -26.14 30.64 9.08
C ILE A 235 -27.04 29.44 8.84
N ASN A 236 -28.10 29.62 8.05
CA ASN A 236 -29.04 28.56 7.69
C ASN A 236 -28.43 27.68 6.59
N VAL A 237 -28.28 26.39 6.87
CA VAL A 237 -27.73 25.39 5.94
C VAL A 237 -28.76 24.31 5.58
N LEU A 238 -30.03 24.54 5.91
CA LEU A 238 -31.14 23.68 5.48
C LEU A 238 -31.21 23.65 3.95
N GLY A 239 -31.27 22.45 3.38
CA GLY A 239 -31.24 22.24 1.93
C GLY A 239 -29.84 22.23 1.32
N LYS A 240 -28.82 22.75 2.02
CA LYS A 240 -27.41 22.66 1.62
C LYS A 240 -26.76 21.37 2.10
N LEU A 241 -27.06 20.97 3.34
CA LEU A 241 -26.67 19.68 3.89
C LEU A 241 -27.78 18.66 3.67
N SER A 242 -27.45 17.54 3.05
CA SER A 242 -28.34 16.39 2.87
C SER A 242 -27.81 15.19 3.65
N LYS A 243 -28.74 14.46 4.27
CA LYS A 243 -28.42 13.25 5.02
C LYS A 243 -27.65 12.27 4.13
N GLY A 244 -26.73 11.52 4.74
CA GLY A 244 -25.86 10.57 4.05
C GLY A 244 -24.74 11.19 3.21
N SER A 245 -24.69 12.51 3.08
CA SER A 245 -23.69 13.20 2.23
C SER A 245 -22.51 13.75 3.03
N ARG A 246 -21.39 13.94 2.33
CA ARG A 246 -20.12 14.44 2.87
C ARG A 246 -19.88 15.87 2.41
N TYR A 247 -19.35 16.70 3.30
CA TYR A 247 -19.09 18.11 3.01
C TYR A 247 -17.75 18.56 3.56
N ALA A 248 -17.00 19.35 2.80
CA ALA A 248 -15.89 20.14 3.32
C ALA A 248 -16.46 21.38 4.00
N ILE A 249 -16.17 21.58 5.28
CA ILE A 249 -16.62 22.74 6.05
C ILE A 249 -15.40 23.46 6.59
N GLY A 250 -15.31 24.77 6.36
CA GLY A 250 -14.18 25.59 6.80
C GLY A 250 -14.59 27.02 7.17
N VAL A 251 -13.87 27.64 8.09
CA VAL A 251 -13.96 29.06 8.43
C VAL A 251 -12.64 29.54 9.03
N ARG A 252 -12.24 30.77 8.77
CA ARG A 252 -11.10 31.41 9.43
C ARG A 252 -11.56 32.23 10.61
N VAL A 253 -10.84 32.14 11.73
CA VAL A 253 -11.19 32.85 12.95
C VAL A 253 -9.98 33.55 13.55
N LYS A 254 -10.19 34.76 14.09
CA LYS A 254 -9.20 35.53 14.83
C LYS A 254 -9.87 36.25 16.01
N LEU A 255 -9.25 36.25 17.19
CA LEU A 255 -9.82 37.01 18.32
C LEU A 255 -9.59 38.52 18.17
N LEU A 256 -10.44 39.33 18.80
CA LEU A 256 -10.22 40.78 18.88
C LEU A 256 -8.98 41.09 19.73
N ALA A 257 -8.30 42.19 19.40
CA ALA A 257 -7.11 42.62 20.12
C ALA A 257 -7.38 42.74 21.63
N GLY A 258 -6.56 42.06 22.44
CA GLY A 258 -6.66 42.04 23.89
C GLY A 258 -7.65 41.03 24.48
N GLU A 259 -8.38 40.27 23.66
CA GLU A 259 -9.19 39.14 24.15
C GLU A 259 -8.28 37.99 24.62
N PRO A 260 -8.65 37.27 25.70
CA PRO A 260 -7.88 36.12 26.16
C PRO A 260 -7.93 34.98 25.15
N ALA A 261 -6.81 34.28 24.97
CA ALA A 261 -6.75 33.07 24.16
C ALA A 261 -7.89 32.10 24.53
N SER A 262 -8.63 31.65 23.52
CA SER A 262 -9.87 30.90 23.69
C SER A 262 -9.96 29.79 22.66
N ASN A 263 -10.65 28.69 22.96
CA ASN A 263 -10.95 27.70 21.95
C ASN A 263 -12.25 28.07 21.22
N VAL A 264 -12.17 28.11 19.89
CA VAL A 264 -13.31 28.31 19.00
C VAL A 264 -13.69 26.98 18.35
N ARG A 265 -14.98 26.77 18.10
CA ARG A 265 -15.51 25.58 17.44
C ARG A 265 -16.65 25.94 16.49
N VAL A 266 -16.99 25.01 15.58
CA VAL A 266 -18.15 25.12 14.69
C VAL A 266 -19.16 24.06 15.07
N SER A 267 -20.41 24.47 15.26
CA SER A 267 -21.50 23.63 15.73
C SER A 267 -22.70 23.70 14.80
N LEU A 268 -23.53 22.67 14.85
CA LEU A 268 -24.73 22.51 14.05
C LEU A 268 -25.92 22.25 14.97
N GLN A 269 -26.93 23.11 14.89
CA GLN A 269 -28.25 22.84 15.46
C GLN A 269 -29.11 22.17 14.39
N ALA A 270 -29.60 20.97 14.69
CA ALA A 270 -30.54 20.22 13.86
C ALA A 270 -31.86 20.04 14.62
N ASP A 271 -32.94 20.63 14.11
CA ASP A 271 -34.28 20.48 14.66
C ASP A 271 -35.11 19.54 13.80
N ASN A 272 -35.72 18.53 14.41
CA ASN A 272 -36.57 17.57 13.71
C ASN A 272 -37.80 17.24 14.57
N ASN A 273 -39.00 17.53 14.04
CA ASN A 273 -40.28 17.17 14.65
C ASN A 273 -40.40 17.51 16.15
N GLY A 274 -39.89 18.68 16.56
CA GLY A 274 -39.93 19.16 17.95
C GLY A 274 -38.78 18.70 18.84
N SER A 275 -37.82 17.92 18.32
CA SER A 275 -36.56 17.61 18.99
C SER A 275 -35.42 18.46 18.43
N THR A 276 -34.56 18.97 19.30
CA THR A 276 -33.37 19.76 18.95
C THR A 276 -32.11 19.00 19.33
N SER A 277 -31.19 18.86 18.38
CA SER A 277 -29.86 18.27 18.58
C SER A 277 -28.78 19.31 18.29
N PHE A 278 -27.71 19.29 19.09
CA PHE A 278 -26.51 20.10 18.88
C PHE A 278 -25.33 19.19 18.59
N LEU A 279 -24.73 19.35 17.42
CA LEU A 279 -23.62 18.53 16.94
C LEU A 279 -22.39 19.41 16.80
N THR A 280 -21.26 18.98 17.36
CA THR A 280 -19.97 19.60 17.07
C THR A 280 -19.52 19.16 15.68
N VAL A 281 -19.31 20.12 14.78
CA VAL A 281 -18.82 19.88 13.41
C VAL A 281 -17.30 19.95 13.38
N ILE A 282 -16.74 21.07 13.85
CA ILE A 282 -15.29 21.27 14.03
C ILE A 282 -15.04 21.41 15.52
N GLY A 283 -14.10 20.63 16.06
CA GLY A 283 -13.77 20.63 17.49
C GLY A 283 -13.10 21.91 17.99
N ASN A 284 -12.87 21.96 19.31
CA ASN A 284 -12.21 23.07 19.99
C ASN A 284 -10.81 23.33 19.38
N THR A 285 -10.63 24.50 18.79
CA THR A 285 -9.39 24.94 18.15
C THR A 285 -8.86 26.18 18.88
N PRO A 286 -7.62 26.19 19.39
CA PRO A 286 -7.05 27.35 20.06
C PRO A 286 -6.91 28.54 19.08
N VAL A 287 -7.48 29.69 19.45
CA VAL A 287 -7.39 30.94 18.67
C VAL A 287 -6.90 32.06 19.58
N THR A 288 -6.09 32.95 19.02
CA THR A 288 -5.57 34.15 19.70
C THR A 288 -5.85 35.39 18.85
N ASP A 289 -5.51 36.57 19.38
CA ASP A 289 -5.60 37.84 18.64
C ASP A 289 -4.40 38.09 17.72
N ALA A 290 -3.37 37.23 17.78
CA ALA A 290 -2.13 37.39 17.02
C ALA A 290 -2.28 37.10 15.51
N GLY A 291 -3.22 36.25 15.11
CA GLY A 291 -3.37 35.84 13.72
C GLY A 291 -4.64 35.03 13.44
N TRP A 292 -4.96 34.88 12.15
CA TRP A 292 -6.06 34.05 11.68
C TRP A 292 -5.72 32.57 11.78
N VAL A 293 -6.71 31.78 12.21
CA VAL A 293 -6.60 30.32 12.36
C VAL A 293 -7.66 29.65 11.48
N ASP A 294 -7.24 28.66 10.69
CA ASP A 294 -8.13 27.84 9.88
C ASP A 294 -8.84 26.79 10.75
N LEU A 295 -10.17 26.84 10.82
CA LEU A 295 -11.01 25.79 11.38
C LEU A 295 -11.64 25.05 10.21
N ALA A 296 -11.26 23.78 9.95
CA ALA A 296 -11.80 23.01 8.84
C ALA A 296 -11.95 21.51 9.15
N THR A 297 -12.92 20.86 8.49
CA THR A 297 -13.14 19.41 8.57
C THR A 297 -13.86 18.88 7.32
N VAL A 298 -13.84 17.56 7.14
CA VAL A 298 -14.82 16.85 6.31
C VAL A 298 -15.90 16.30 7.24
N TYR A 299 -17.14 16.71 7.01
CA TYR A 299 -18.29 16.37 7.85
C TYR A 299 -19.26 15.46 7.11
N ASN A 300 -19.60 14.33 7.74
CA ASN A 300 -20.61 13.40 7.26
C ASN A 300 -21.94 13.74 7.94
N PHE A 301 -22.91 14.27 7.19
CA PHE A 301 -24.18 14.69 7.78
C PHE A 301 -25.15 13.52 7.84
N GLY A 302 -25.60 13.15 9.05
CA GLY A 302 -26.43 11.97 9.29
C GLY A 302 -27.82 12.23 9.86
N ALA A 303 -28.20 13.49 10.09
CA ALA A 303 -29.45 13.82 10.76
C ALA A 303 -30.57 14.16 9.77
N ASP A 304 -31.79 13.71 10.08
CA ASP A 304 -32.99 14.30 9.49
C ASP A 304 -33.23 15.67 10.16
N ALA A 305 -33.50 16.71 9.38
CA ALA A 305 -33.67 18.07 9.90
C ALA A 305 -34.74 18.85 9.14
N THR A 306 -35.63 19.49 9.89
CA THR A 306 -36.62 20.47 9.41
C THR A 306 -36.14 21.92 9.59
N GLN A 307 -35.16 22.14 10.49
CA GLN A 307 -34.35 23.35 10.55
C GLN A 307 -32.89 22.96 10.80
N LEU A 308 -31.97 23.69 10.17
CA LEU A 308 -30.55 23.38 10.25
C LEU A 308 -29.71 24.66 10.26
N GLN A 309 -29.06 24.95 11.39
CA GLN A 309 -28.26 26.15 11.58
C GLN A 309 -26.83 25.80 11.98
N LEU A 310 -25.87 26.27 11.19
CA LEU A 310 -24.45 26.16 11.49
C LEU A 310 -23.98 27.46 12.15
N TYR A 311 -23.18 27.38 13.20
CA TYR A 311 -22.74 28.56 13.95
C TYR A 311 -21.34 28.40 14.54
N VAL A 312 -20.66 29.54 14.70
CA VAL A 312 -19.32 29.62 15.30
C VAL A 312 -19.44 30.07 16.74
N GLU A 313 -18.80 29.36 17.67
CA GLU A 313 -18.91 29.61 19.10
C GLU A 313 -17.57 29.36 19.81
N THR A 314 -17.48 29.76 21.08
CA THR A 314 -16.34 29.38 21.93
C THR A 314 -16.73 28.22 22.83
N ASP A 315 -15.77 27.37 23.22
CA ASP A 315 -16.05 26.27 24.16
C ASP A 315 -16.48 26.81 25.54
N THR A 316 -15.87 27.92 25.94
CA THR A 316 -16.00 28.63 27.20
C THR A 316 -15.81 30.13 26.99
N GLY A 317 -16.10 30.93 28.01
CA GLY A 317 -15.91 32.38 27.96
C GLY A 317 -16.79 33.10 26.94
N THR A 318 -16.48 34.37 26.71
CA THR A 318 -17.29 35.28 25.88
C THR A 318 -16.43 36.15 24.96
N ALA A 319 -15.23 35.68 24.61
CA ALA A 319 -14.29 36.43 23.80
C ALA A 319 -14.91 36.83 22.45
N SER A 320 -14.73 38.08 22.05
CA SER A 320 -15.14 38.59 20.74
C SER A 320 -14.15 38.12 19.67
N PHE A 321 -14.64 37.88 18.45
CA PHE A 321 -13.81 37.38 17.36
C PHE A 321 -14.28 37.88 15.99
N TYR A 322 -13.44 37.68 14.98
CA TYR A 322 -13.73 37.83 13.56
C TYR A 322 -13.91 36.45 12.93
N ILE A 323 -14.81 36.32 11.96
CA ILE A 323 -14.85 35.19 11.03
C ILE A 323 -14.63 35.66 9.60
N ASP A 324 -14.01 34.82 8.77
CA ASP A 324 -13.74 35.07 7.37
C ASP A 324 -13.64 33.77 6.56
N ASP A 325 -13.70 33.86 5.23
CA ASP A 325 -13.50 32.76 4.27
C ASP A 325 -14.30 31.48 4.64
N PHE A 326 -15.60 31.58 4.94
CA PHE A 326 -16.41 30.38 5.22
C PHE A 326 -16.67 29.60 3.94
N ILE A 327 -16.57 28.28 4.03
CA ILE A 327 -16.90 27.33 2.97
C ILE A 327 -17.69 26.15 3.52
N LEU A 328 -18.71 25.75 2.75
CA LEU A 328 -19.46 24.51 2.85
C LEU A 328 -19.55 23.95 1.44
N ASP A 329 -18.77 22.91 1.14
CA ASP A 329 -18.68 22.33 -0.20
C ASP A 329 -19.12 20.87 -0.20
N TYR A 330 -20.00 20.48 -1.12
CA TYR A 330 -20.41 19.09 -1.27
C TYR A 330 -19.26 18.24 -1.84
N ILE A 331 -19.02 17.09 -1.21
CA ILE A 331 -18.06 16.09 -1.68
C ILE A 331 -18.85 14.95 -2.31
N ALA A 332 -18.80 14.88 -3.64
CA ALA A 332 -19.40 13.77 -4.38
C ALA A 332 -18.76 12.43 -3.97
N PRO A 333 -19.55 11.35 -3.84
CA PRO A 333 -19.02 10.01 -3.70
C PRO A 333 -18.07 9.66 -4.85
N PRO A 334 -17.01 8.88 -4.60
CA PRO A 334 -16.14 8.40 -5.67
C PRO A 334 -16.94 7.55 -6.68
N THR A 335 -16.46 7.52 -7.92
CA THR A 335 -17.07 6.72 -9.00
C THR A 335 -16.18 5.53 -9.33
N VAL A 336 -16.76 4.35 -9.55
CA VAL A 336 -16.00 3.16 -9.93
C VAL A 336 -15.76 3.18 -11.44
N GLN A 337 -14.50 3.05 -11.85
CA GLN A 337 -14.11 3.08 -13.25
C GLN A 337 -14.66 1.88 -14.03
N ASP A 338 -14.97 2.08 -15.32
CA ASP A 338 -15.30 0.98 -16.21
C ASP A 338 -14.06 0.33 -16.84
N ILE A 339 -13.33 -0.43 -16.02
CA ILE A 339 -12.07 -1.09 -16.38
C ILE A 339 -12.15 -2.60 -16.18
N THR A 340 -11.19 -3.34 -16.74
CA THR A 340 -11.14 -4.81 -16.68
C THR A 340 -11.18 -5.33 -15.23
N PRO A 341 -12.14 -6.18 -14.85
CA PRO A 341 -12.15 -6.80 -13.53
C PRO A 341 -10.88 -7.59 -13.20
N VAL A 342 -10.32 -7.42 -11.99
CA VAL A 342 -9.12 -8.16 -11.54
C VAL A 342 -9.42 -9.67 -11.51
N LYS A 343 -10.55 -10.06 -10.92
CA LYS A 343 -11.03 -11.45 -10.88
C LYS A 343 -11.14 -12.10 -12.25
N SER A 344 -11.50 -11.35 -13.30
CA SER A 344 -11.64 -11.92 -14.65
C SER A 344 -10.28 -12.29 -15.25
N VAL A 345 -9.22 -11.53 -14.98
CA VAL A 345 -7.86 -11.82 -15.44
C VAL A 345 -7.27 -13.00 -14.69
N LEU A 346 -7.61 -13.14 -13.41
CA LEU A 346 -7.00 -14.13 -12.51
C LEU A 346 -7.81 -15.44 -12.39
N ALA A 347 -9.03 -15.51 -12.94
CA ALA A 347 -9.96 -16.63 -12.78
C ALA A 347 -9.40 -18.01 -13.17
N SER A 348 -8.41 -18.08 -14.07
CA SER A 348 -7.77 -19.34 -14.47
C SER A 348 -6.60 -19.78 -13.58
N TYR A 349 -6.19 -18.94 -12.63
CA TYR A 349 -5.04 -19.17 -11.77
C TYR A 349 -5.47 -19.45 -10.31
N PHE A 350 -6.22 -18.54 -9.69
CA PHE A 350 -6.63 -18.61 -8.28
C PHE A 350 -7.75 -17.60 -7.99
N ASP A 351 -8.38 -17.70 -6.82
CA ASP A 351 -9.31 -16.68 -6.34
C ASP A 351 -8.59 -15.40 -5.92
N ILE A 352 -9.25 -14.26 -6.12
CA ILE A 352 -8.76 -12.95 -5.67
C ILE A 352 -9.68 -12.38 -4.59
N GLY A 353 -9.13 -12.32 -3.38
CA GLY A 353 -9.79 -11.86 -2.17
C GLY A 353 -9.48 -10.41 -1.80
N VAL A 354 -10.30 -9.86 -0.92
CA VAL A 354 -10.09 -8.53 -0.34
C VAL A 354 -10.59 -8.47 1.11
N ALA A 355 -9.82 -7.82 1.98
CA ALA A 355 -10.24 -7.52 3.35
C ALA A 355 -11.23 -6.35 3.37
N VAL A 356 -12.32 -6.51 4.13
CA VAL A 356 -13.42 -5.54 4.20
C VAL A 356 -13.91 -5.34 5.63
N GLU A 357 -14.48 -4.17 5.86
CA GLU A 357 -15.26 -3.81 7.04
C GLU A 357 -16.72 -3.49 6.65
N PRO A 358 -17.68 -3.53 7.60
CA PRO A 358 -19.09 -3.30 7.30
C PRO A 358 -19.43 -2.01 6.52
N PRO A 359 -18.75 -0.86 6.74
CA PRO A 359 -19.01 0.36 5.97
C PRO A 359 -18.73 0.24 4.46
N GLU A 360 -17.90 -0.72 4.04
CA GLU A 360 -17.49 -0.90 2.63
C GLU A 360 -18.45 -1.82 1.86
N LEU A 361 -19.47 -2.39 2.53
CA LEU A 361 -20.46 -3.30 1.95
C LEU A 361 -21.63 -2.57 1.24
N SER A 362 -21.55 -1.25 1.10
CA SER A 362 -22.52 -0.44 0.37
C SER A 362 -21.84 0.64 -0.49
N GLY A 363 -22.63 1.34 -1.31
CA GLY A 363 -22.17 2.47 -2.11
C GLY A 363 -21.07 2.12 -3.13
N PRO A 364 -20.20 3.09 -3.48
CA PRO A 364 -19.12 2.90 -4.43
C PRO A 364 -18.11 1.80 -4.04
N HIS A 365 -17.83 1.62 -2.75
CA HIS A 365 -16.94 0.56 -2.27
C HIS A 365 -17.51 -0.83 -2.60
N ALA A 366 -18.79 -1.08 -2.34
CA ALA A 366 -19.41 -2.35 -2.73
C ALA A 366 -19.40 -2.57 -4.24
N GLN A 367 -19.59 -1.51 -5.04
CA GLN A 367 -19.51 -1.60 -6.50
C GLN A 367 -18.09 -1.99 -6.95
N LEU A 368 -17.05 -1.38 -6.37
CA LEU A 368 -15.65 -1.71 -6.65
C LEU A 368 -15.35 -3.16 -6.25
N LEU A 369 -15.76 -3.56 -5.05
CA LEU A 369 -15.61 -4.92 -4.52
C LEU A 369 -16.21 -5.94 -5.48
N LEU A 370 -17.49 -5.80 -5.81
CA LEU A 370 -18.22 -6.73 -6.68
C LEU A 370 -17.68 -6.73 -8.11
N LYS A 371 -17.12 -5.61 -8.58
CA LYS A 371 -16.44 -5.56 -9.87
C LYS A 371 -15.17 -6.39 -9.85
N HIS A 372 -14.28 -6.19 -8.88
CA HIS A 372 -12.90 -6.68 -8.96
C HIS A 372 -12.62 -8.00 -8.22
N PHE A 373 -13.42 -8.40 -7.24
CA PHE A 373 -13.11 -9.52 -6.34
C PHE A 373 -14.16 -10.63 -6.34
N ASN A 374 -13.74 -11.85 -5.97
CA ASN A 374 -14.61 -13.04 -5.86
C ASN A 374 -14.52 -13.75 -4.49
N SER A 375 -13.67 -13.24 -3.59
CA SER A 375 -13.54 -13.69 -2.21
C SER A 375 -13.44 -12.49 -1.26
N ILE A 376 -13.90 -12.63 -0.02
CA ILE A 376 -13.77 -11.58 1.01
C ILE A 376 -13.27 -12.16 2.34
N VAL A 377 -12.65 -11.32 3.15
CA VAL A 377 -12.27 -11.63 4.53
C VAL A 377 -12.63 -10.45 5.43
N ALA A 378 -13.10 -10.72 6.64
CA ALA A 378 -13.35 -9.67 7.62
C ALA A 378 -12.02 -9.17 8.21
N GLY A 379 -11.69 -7.89 8.02
CA GLY A 379 -10.44 -7.32 8.53
C GLY A 379 -10.33 -7.38 10.06
N ASN A 380 -11.44 -7.13 10.76
CA ASN A 380 -11.50 -7.22 12.23
C ASN A 380 -12.75 -7.92 12.77
N ALA A 381 -13.89 -7.86 12.09
CA ALA A 381 -15.19 -8.26 12.66
C ALA A 381 -15.27 -9.72 13.15
N MET A 382 -14.41 -10.61 12.66
CA MET A 382 -14.37 -12.03 13.04
C MET A 382 -13.20 -12.41 13.96
N LYS A 383 -12.39 -11.45 14.41
CA LYS A 383 -11.39 -11.67 15.46
C LYS A 383 -12.08 -11.88 16.81
N TRP A 384 -11.41 -12.55 17.75
CA TRP A 384 -12.01 -12.93 19.04
C TRP A 384 -12.61 -11.74 19.80
N GLY A 385 -11.85 -10.66 20.00
CA GLY A 385 -12.31 -9.49 20.77
C GLY A 385 -13.60 -8.87 20.23
N PRO A 386 -13.68 -8.53 18.92
CA PRO A 386 -14.91 -8.03 18.30
C PRO A 386 -16.11 -8.98 18.37
N ILE A 387 -15.90 -10.29 18.16
CA ILE A 387 -17.00 -11.25 18.06
C ILE A 387 -17.49 -11.75 19.42
N GLU A 388 -16.63 -11.84 20.43
CA GLU A 388 -16.97 -12.29 21.80
C GLU A 388 -16.40 -11.33 22.86
N PRO A 389 -16.95 -10.11 22.97
CA PRO A 389 -16.43 -9.07 23.87
C PRO A 389 -16.50 -9.45 25.35
N THR A 390 -17.44 -10.32 25.74
CA THR A 390 -17.55 -10.91 27.08
C THR A 390 -17.88 -12.40 26.98
N GLU A 391 -17.44 -13.20 27.95
CA GLU A 391 -17.57 -14.66 27.94
C GLU A 391 -19.00 -15.13 27.63
N GLY A 392 -19.16 -15.86 26.52
CA GLY A 392 -20.43 -16.42 26.07
C GLY A 392 -21.41 -15.42 25.42
N ASN A 393 -21.12 -14.11 25.43
CA ASN A 393 -21.97 -13.10 24.81
C ASN A 393 -21.34 -12.61 23.50
N PHE A 394 -21.81 -13.16 22.40
CA PHE A 394 -21.30 -12.86 21.07
C PHE A 394 -21.97 -11.63 20.46
N ASN A 395 -21.16 -10.78 19.82
CA ASN A 395 -21.60 -9.66 19.00
C ASN A 395 -21.56 -10.05 17.52
N TRP A 396 -22.63 -10.70 17.05
CA TRP A 396 -22.69 -11.23 15.69
C TRP A 396 -22.88 -10.18 14.59
N GLY A 397 -23.46 -9.02 14.91
CA GLY A 397 -23.93 -8.05 13.91
C GLY A 397 -22.92 -7.69 12.81
N PRO A 398 -21.69 -7.25 13.16
CA PRO A 398 -20.68 -6.90 12.17
C PRO A 398 -20.23 -8.09 11.28
N ALA A 399 -20.00 -9.27 11.87
CA ALA A 399 -19.57 -10.45 11.14
C ALA A 399 -20.70 -11.03 10.26
N ASP A 400 -21.94 -11.03 10.76
CA ASP A 400 -23.12 -11.43 10.01
C ASP A 400 -23.35 -10.53 8.80
N ALA A 401 -23.09 -9.21 8.90
CA ALA A 401 -23.23 -8.29 7.78
C ALA A 401 -22.30 -8.68 6.61
N ILE A 402 -21.05 -8.99 6.91
CA ILE A 402 -20.06 -9.43 5.91
C ILE A 402 -20.45 -10.81 5.34
N ALA A 403 -20.80 -11.76 6.20
CA ALA A 403 -21.20 -13.10 5.79
C ALA A 403 -22.47 -13.08 4.91
N ASN A 404 -23.46 -12.26 5.25
CA ASN A 404 -24.67 -12.10 4.46
C ASN A 404 -24.40 -11.42 3.12
N PHE A 405 -23.48 -10.44 3.09
CA PHE A 405 -23.03 -9.84 1.84
C PHE A 405 -22.36 -10.86 0.91
N ALA A 406 -21.50 -11.73 1.46
CA ALA A 406 -20.90 -12.83 0.70
C ALA A 406 -21.97 -13.77 0.13
N ARG A 407 -22.92 -14.23 0.96
CA ARG A 407 -24.04 -15.09 0.53
C ARG A 407 -24.86 -14.43 -0.59
N ALA A 408 -25.26 -13.17 -0.41
CA ALA A 408 -26.12 -12.46 -1.34
C ALA A 408 -25.48 -12.25 -2.71
N ASN A 409 -24.15 -12.17 -2.77
CA ASN A 409 -23.40 -11.90 -3.99
C ASN A 409 -22.61 -13.11 -4.51
N GLY A 410 -22.77 -14.29 -3.91
CA GLY A 410 -22.07 -15.51 -4.31
C GLY A 410 -20.55 -15.42 -4.17
N LEU A 411 -20.05 -14.70 -3.17
CA LEU A 411 -18.62 -14.56 -2.89
C LEU A 411 -18.15 -15.69 -1.98
N LYS A 412 -16.91 -16.15 -2.18
CA LYS A 412 -16.23 -16.98 -1.17
C LYS A 412 -15.87 -16.13 0.04
N MET A 413 -15.70 -16.76 1.18
CA MET A 413 -15.33 -16.08 2.41
C MET A 413 -14.23 -16.82 3.15
N ARG A 414 -13.17 -16.10 3.54
CA ARG A 414 -12.18 -16.60 4.49
C ARG A 414 -12.55 -16.13 5.90
N GLY A 415 -12.46 -17.02 6.88
CA GLY A 415 -12.69 -16.73 8.29
C GLY A 415 -11.38 -16.38 8.99
N HIS A 416 -11.29 -15.15 9.50
CA HIS A 416 -10.08 -14.60 10.11
C HIS A 416 -10.40 -13.90 11.44
N THR A 417 -9.91 -14.36 12.59
CA THR A 417 -9.19 -15.62 12.85
C THR A 417 -9.65 -16.19 14.19
N LEU A 418 -9.58 -17.51 14.33
CA LEU A 418 -10.13 -18.25 15.48
C LEU A 418 -9.24 -18.17 16.73
N LEU A 419 -7.92 -18.14 16.56
CA LEU A 419 -6.97 -18.02 17.66
C LEU A 419 -5.81 -17.12 17.24
N TRP A 420 -5.62 -16.03 17.99
CA TRP A 420 -4.47 -15.14 17.83
C TRP A 420 -3.92 -14.71 19.19
N HIS A 421 -2.72 -14.14 19.20
CA HIS A 421 -2.14 -13.55 20.40
C HIS A 421 -2.61 -12.11 20.65
N ASN A 422 -3.07 -11.43 19.59
CA ASN A 422 -3.51 -10.03 19.62
C ASN A 422 -5.05 -9.91 19.49
N GLN A 423 -5.60 -8.73 19.78
CA GLN A 423 -7.03 -8.39 19.70
C GLN A 423 -7.97 -9.37 20.43
N ASN A 424 -7.48 -9.95 21.54
CA ASN A 424 -8.26 -10.80 22.44
C ASN A 424 -9.01 -9.96 23.48
N PRO A 425 -10.21 -10.38 23.93
CA PRO A 425 -10.92 -9.68 24.99
C PRO A 425 -10.24 -9.90 26.35
N ALA A 426 -10.25 -8.88 27.21
CA ALA A 426 -9.48 -8.88 28.46
C ALA A 426 -9.87 -9.98 29.47
N TRP A 427 -11.09 -10.52 29.38
CA TRP A 427 -11.59 -11.58 30.26
C TRP A 427 -11.00 -12.96 29.95
N LEU A 428 -10.52 -13.17 28.70
CA LEU A 428 -10.14 -14.49 28.19
C LEU A 428 -9.07 -15.17 29.05
N PHE A 429 -8.13 -14.38 29.56
CA PHE A 429 -7.02 -14.83 30.41
C PHE A 429 -7.22 -14.51 31.89
N ARG A 430 -8.48 -14.37 32.34
CA ARG A 430 -8.83 -14.11 33.73
C ARG A 430 -9.77 -15.16 34.31
N ASP A 431 -9.63 -15.45 35.60
CA ASP A 431 -10.57 -16.28 36.35
C ASP A 431 -11.90 -15.54 36.62
N ALA A 432 -12.86 -16.22 37.26
CA ALA A 432 -14.19 -15.69 37.54
C ALA A 432 -14.22 -14.47 38.50
N VAL A 433 -13.14 -14.21 39.24
CA VAL A 433 -13.01 -13.06 40.15
C VAL A 433 -12.07 -11.98 39.59
N GLY A 434 -11.52 -12.17 38.40
CA GLY A 434 -10.74 -11.19 37.64
C GLY A 434 -9.22 -11.33 37.74
N ASN A 435 -8.67 -12.36 38.41
CA ASN A 435 -7.22 -12.57 38.47
C ASN A 435 -6.68 -13.20 37.17
N PRO A 436 -5.44 -12.90 36.77
CA PRO A 436 -4.81 -13.58 35.63
C PRO A 436 -4.75 -15.10 35.81
N LEU A 437 -4.97 -15.84 34.73
CA LEU A 437 -4.75 -17.29 34.70
C LEU A 437 -3.25 -17.62 34.76
N GLU A 438 -2.91 -18.59 35.60
CA GLU A 438 -1.54 -18.98 35.91
C GLU A 438 -1.05 -20.20 35.11
N SER A 439 0.23 -20.17 34.71
CA SER A 439 0.94 -21.31 34.14
C SER A 439 1.11 -22.44 35.15
N GLY A 440 1.00 -23.68 34.69
CA GLY A 440 1.16 -24.88 35.53
C GLY A 440 -0.05 -25.21 36.41
N ASN A 441 -1.11 -24.40 36.39
CA ASN A 441 -2.35 -24.66 37.14
C ASN A 441 -3.34 -25.49 36.28
N PRO A 442 -3.69 -26.74 36.67
CA PRO A 442 -4.56 -27.60 35.86
C PRO A 442 -5.98 -27.06 35.66
N ALA A 443 -6.53 -26.32 36.63
CA ALA A 443 -7.86 -25.74 36.51
C ALA A 443 -7.87 -24.57 35.52
N HIS A 444 -6.83 -23.73 35.53
CA HIS A 444 -6.68 -22.63 34.59
C HIS A 444 -6.45 -23.14 33.16
N ARG A 445 -5.64 -24.19 33.00
CA ARG A 445 -5.47 -24.89 31.72
C ARG A 445 -6.81 -25.41 31.19
N ALA A 446 -7.56 -26.14 32.01
CA ALA A 446 -8.85 -26.69 31.61
C ALA A 446 -9.86 -25.60 31.23
N LEU A 447 -9.91 -24.51 32.00
CA LEU A 447 -10.78 -23.36 31.71
C LEU A 447 -10.45 -22.72 30.36
N LEU A 448 -9.18 -22.46 30.07
CA LEU A 448 -8.78 -21.82 28.82
C LEU A 448 -9.03 -22.73 27.60
N ILE A 449 -8.81 -24.04 27.74
CA ILE A 449 -9.18 -25.03 26.70
C ILE A 449 -10.69 -25.04 26.47
N GLN A 450 -11.50 -25.01 27.53
CA GLN A 450 -12.97 -24.97 27.42
C GLN A 450 -13.44 -23.70 26.70
N ARG A 451 -12.84 -22.55 27.01
CA ARG A 451 -13.13 -21.28 26.33
C ARG A 451 -12.78 -21.35 24.85
N LEU A 452 -11.60 -21.88 24.52
CA LEU A 452 -11.18 -22.13 23.13
C LEU A 452 -12.15 -23.02 22.39
N GLN A 453 -12.50 -24.18 22.95
CA GLN A 453 -13.44 -25.09 22.33
C GLN A 453 -14.82 -24.45 22.12
N SER A 454 -15.33 -23.72 23.11
CA SER A 454 -16.64 -23.07 23.05
C SER A 454 -16.69 -21.99 21.97
N HIS A 455 -15.65 -21.17 21.88
CA HIS A 455 -15.52 -20.12 20.87
C HIS A 455 -15.46 -20.70 19.45
N LEU A 456 -14.53 -21.63 19.20
CA LEU A 456 -14.36 -22.27 17.88
C LEU A 456 -15.64 -22.97 17.43
N ASN A 457 -16.29 -23.72 18.32
CA ASN A 457 -17.55 -24.39 18.00
C ASN A 457 -18.64 -23.38 17.61
N ALA A 458 -18.80 -22.28 18.36
CA ALA A 458 -19.83 -21.29 18.09
C ALA A 458 -19.59 -20.55 16.76
N VAL A 459 -18.35 -20.09 16.52
CA VAL A 459 -18.00 -19.29 15.34
C VAL A 459 -17.96 -20.14 14.08
N VAL A 460 -17.25 -21.28 14.10
CA VAL A 460 -17.12 -22.14 12.91
C VAL A 460 -18.49 -22.70 12.50
N SER A 461 -19.28 -23.20 13.45
CA SER A 461 -20.61 -23.77 13.14
C SER A 461 -21.56 -22.73 12.54
N ARG A 462 -21.49 -21.47 13.00
CA ARG A 462 -22.38 -20.39 12.52
C ARG A 462 -22.14 -20.04 11.04
N TYR A 463 -20.89 -20.09 10.60
CA TYR A 463 -20.50 -19.64 9.26
C TYR A 463 -20.07 -20.79 8.34
N ASN A 464 -20.31 -22.05 8.72
CA ASN A 464 -19.90 -23.24 7.97
C ASN A 464 -20.50 -23.33 6.56
N ASP A 465 -21.56 -22.58 6.28
CA ASP A 465 -22.24 -22.52 4.98
C ASP A 465 -21.60 -21.52 4.00
N VAL A 466 -20.81 -20.56 4.47
CA VAL A 466 -20.25 -19.47 3.65
C VAL A 466 -18.72 -19.36 3.74
N VAL A 467 -18.12 -19.70 4.89
CA VAL A 467 -16.67 -19.67 5.06
C VAL A 467 -16.05 -20.93 4.46
N SER A 468 -15.22 -20.75 3.42
CA SER A 468 -14.50 -21.83 2.75
C SER A 468 -13.20 -22.20 3.43
N ASP A 469 -12.53 -21.24 4.07
CA ASP A 469 -11.19 -21.40 4.63
C ASP A 469 -11.08 -20.66 5.96
N TRP A 470 -10.49 -21.31 6.96
CA TRP A 470 -10.29 -20.72 8.30
C TRP A 470 -8.81 -20.54 8.60
N ASP A 471 -8.44 -19.31 8.96
CA ASP A 471 -7.20 -19.06 9.69
C ASP A 471 -7.41 -19.53 11.13
N VAL A 472 -7.05 -20.79 11.40
CA VAL A 472 -7.30 -21.45 12.70
C VAL A 472 -6.42 -20.86 13.78
N VAL A 473 -5.14 -20.67 13.47
CA VAL A 473 -4.19 -19.97 14.33
C VAL A 473 -3.45 -18.92 13.51
N ASN A 474 -3.22 -17.76 14.12
CA ASN A 474 -2.55 -16.63 13.50
C ASN A 474 -1.27 -16.27 14.27
N GLU A 475 -0.17 -16.03 13.55
CA GLU A 475 1.09 -15.44 14.05
C GLU A 475 1.70 -16.10 15.29
N VAL A 476 1.72 -17.43 15.27
CA VAL A 476 2.18 -18.26 16.39
C VAL A 476 3.69 -18.46 16.40
N ILE A 477 4.42 -18.00 15.37
CA ILE A 477 5.85 -18.26 15.21
C ILE A 477 6.71 -17.07 15.71
N ASP A 478 7.73 -17.42 16.48
CA ASP A 478 8.85 -16.54 16.87
C ASP A 478 10.15 -17.35 16.79
N PRO A 479 10.98 -17.16 15.74
CA PRO A 479 12.18 -17.96 15.54
C PRO A 479 13.27 -17.71 16.59
N SER A 480 13.15 -16.66 17.41
CA SER A 480 14.07 -16.43 18.52
C SER A 480 13.82 -17.36 19.72
N GLN A 481 12.67 -18.04 19.76
CA GLN A 481 12.31 -18.96 20.84
C GLN A 481 12.83 -20.37 20.57
N PRO A 482 13.26 -21.13 21.61
CA PRO A 482 13.83 -22.47 21.43
C PRO A 482 12.93 -23.49 20.71
N ASN A 483 11.62 -23.32 20.81
CA ASN A 483 10.61 -24.17 20.15
C ASN A 483 9.99 -23.51 18.90
N GLY A 484 10.48 -22.34 18.50
CA GLY A 484 9.94 -21.55 17.39
C GLY A 484 8.55 -20.95 17.63
N LEU A 485 7.96 -21.11 18.82
CA LEU A 485 6.63 -20.63 19.15
C LEU A 485 6.70 -19.31 19.92
N ARG A 486 5.87 -18.35 19.54
CA ARG A 486 5.70 -17.09 20.25
C ARG A 486 5.31 -17.33 21.70
N ASN A 487 6.01 -16.67 22.62
CA ASN A 487 5.70 -16.72 24.04
C ASN A 487 4.41 -15.95 24.36
N THR A 488 3.30 -16.66 24.50
CA THR A 488 1.95 -16.10 24.70
C THR A 488 1.25 -16.73 25.91
N PRO A 489 0.21 -16.09 26.47
CA PRO A 489 -0.62 -16.72 27.50
C PRO A 489 -1.19 -18.09 27.07
N TRP A 490 -1.49 -18.28 25.78
CA TRP A 490 -1.89 -19.58 25.22
C TRP A 490 -0.84 -20.65 25.50
N LEU A 491 0.41 -20.42 25.08
CA LEU A 491 1.52 -21.35 25.28
C LEU A 491 1.84 -21.53 26.77
N GLN A 492 1.80 -20.46 27.57
CA GLN A 492 2.15 -20.49 28.99
C GLN A 492 1.12 -21.26 29.83
N ILE A 493 -0.17 -21.07 29.56
CA ILE A 493 -1.27 -21.63 30.38
C ILE A 493 -1.68 -23.02 29.89
N ILE A 494 -1.84 -23.21 28.57
CA ILE A 494 -2.24 -24.51 27.99
C ILE A 494 -1.02 -25.43 27.84
N GLY A 495 0.11 -24.89 27.38
CA GLY A 495 1.25 -25.67 26.94
C GLY A 495 1.31 -25.80 25.40
N PRO A 496 2.34 -26.49 24.87
CA PRO A 496 2.62 -26.53 23.43
C PRO A 496 1.53 -27.21 22.58
N ASP A 497 0.58 -27.92 23.20
CA ASP A 497 -0.53 -28.59 22.51
C ASP A 497 -1.72 -27.66 22.22
N TYR A 498 -1.65 -26.36 22.53
CA TYR A 498 -2.74 -25.43 22.24
C TYR A 498 -3.07 -25.30 20.74
N ILE A 499 -2.06 -25.43 19.87
CA ILE A 499 -2.24 -25.40 18.41
C ILE A 499 -2.95 -26.67 17.95
N ASP A 500 -2.50 -27.83 18.43
CA ASP A 500 -3.13 -29.13 18.16
C ASP A 500 -4.63 -29.08 18.51
N LEU A 501 -4.96 -28.58 19.71
CA LEU A 501 -6.33 -28.44 20.19
C LEU A 501 -7.17 -27.50 19.31
N ALA A 502 -6.62 -26.35 18.90
CA ALA A 502 -7.33 -25.41 18.03
C ALA A 502 -7.71 -26.06 16.68
N PHE A 503 -6.78 -26.77 16.03
CA PHE A 503 -7.06 -27.49 14.79
C PHE A 503 -8.05 -28.63 14.99
N GLN A 504 -7.94 -29.39 16.08
CA GLN A 504 -8.90 -30.46 16.39
C GLN A 504 -10.32 -29.92 16.60
N PHE A 505 -10.47 -28.81 17.33
CA PHE A 505 -11.78 -28.20 17.56
C PHE A 505 -12.36 -27.60 16.29
N ALA A 506 -11.54 -26.90 15.47
CA ALA A 506 -11.98 -26.40 14.17
C ALA A 506 -12.41 -27.55 13.25
N ALA A 507 -11.60 -28.60 13.14
CA ALA A 507 -11.92 -29.79 12.33
C ALA A 507 -13.17 -30.54 12.83
N ALA A 508 -13.48 -30.50 14.12
CA ALA A 508 -14.71 -31.08 14.66
C ALA A 508 -15.95 -30.22 14.38
N ALA A 509 -15.79 -28.91 14.17
CA ALA A 509 -16.87 -27.96 13.94
C ALA A 509 -17.18 -27.69 12.46
N THR A 510 -16.31 -28.10 11.52
CA THR A 510 -16.56 -28.00 10.07
C THR A 510 -16.34 -29.34 9.36
N THR A 511 -17.12 -29.57 8.28
CA THR A 511 -16.93 -30.71 7.37
C THR A 511 -16.57 -30.29 5.95
N THR A 512 -16.53 -28.98 5.67
CA THR A 512 -16.55 -28.43 4.30
C THR A 512 -15.57 -27.29 4.04
N GLY A 513 -14.70 -26.93 4.99
CA GLY A 513 -13.71 -25.86 4.82
C GLY A 513 -12.26 -26.27 5.09
N GLY A 514 -11.30 -25.57 4.47
CA GLY A 514 -9.86 -25.74 4.68
C GLY A 514 -9.38 -25.07 5.98
N LEU A 515 -8.40 -25.69 6.64
CA LEU A 515 -7.83 -25.26 7.92
C LEU A 515 -6.39 -24.82 7.73
N TYR A 516 -6.13 -23.54 7.97
CA TYR A 516 -4.85 -22.89 7.69
C TYR A 516 -4.17 -22.41 8.97
N ILE A 517 -2.84 -22.50 8.98
CA ILE A 517 -1.98 -21.68 9.84
C ILE A 517 -1.57 -20.44 9.05
N ASN A 518 -1.82 -19.24 9.59
CA ASN A 518 -1.55 -17.97 8.92
C ASN A 518 -0.46 -17.19 9.66
N ASP A 519 0.55 -16.68 8.96
CA ASP A 519 1.65 -15.92 9.58
C ASP A 519 2.29 -14.90 8.60
N PHE A 520 2.91 -13.85 9.15
CA PHE A 520 3.70 -12.86 8.39
C PHE A 520 5.18 -13.25 8.29
N ASN A 521 5.93 -12.59 7.40
CA ASN A 521 7.38 -12.83 7.20
C ASN A 521 7.73 -14.30 6.96
N THR A 522 6.84 -15.06 6.33
CA THR A 522 7.07 -16.48 6.03
C THR A 522 8.11 -16.69 4.95
N GLU A 523 8.50 -15.62 4.24
CA GLU A 523 9.65 -15.52 3.34
C GLU A 523 11.01 -15.47 4.07
N ASP A 524 11.02 -15.09 5.36
CA ASP A 524 12.23 -15.03 6.16
C ASP A 524 12.70 -16.46 6.45
N PRO A 525 13.95 -16.85 6.12
CA PRO A 525 14.38 -18.24 6.25
C PRO A 525 14.24 -18.80 7.67
N ALA A 526 14.57 -18.02 8.71
CA ALA A 526 14.51 -18.50 10.08
C ALA A 526 13.05 -18.72 10.52
N LYS A 527 12.17 -17.76 10.20
CA LYS A 527 10.75 -17.87 10.53
C LYS A 527 10.05 -18.96 9.72
N ARG A 528 10.36 -19.08 8.42
CA ARG A 528 9.88 -20.14 7.52
C ARG A 528 10.20 -21.52 8.05
N ASP A 529 11.45 -21.75 8.45
CA ASP A 529 11.91 -23.06 8.91
C ASP A 529 11.28 -23.43 10.25
N ALA A 530 11.09 -22.45 11.15
CA ALA A 530 10.35 -22.62 12.40
C ALA A 530 8.87 -23.00 12.14
N LEU A 531 8.19 -22.30 11.22
CA LEU A 531 6.82 -22.62 10.82
C LEU A 531 6.73 -24.04 10.22
N ALA A 532 7.65 -24.40 9.32
CA ALA A 532 7.70 -25.74 8.73
C ALA A 532 7.88 -26.84 9.78
N ASN A 533 8.64 -26.59 10.85
CA ASN A 533 8.79 -27.55 11.94
C ASN A 533 7.49 -27.74 12.74
N VAL A 534 6.75 -26.66 13.01
CA VAL A 534 5.43 -26.73 13.66
C VAL A 534 4.46 -27.53 12.80
N VAL A 535 4.37 -27.21 11.52
CA VAL A 535 3.48 -27.89 10.55
C VAL A 535 3.82 -29.37 10.41
N ARG A 536 5.10 -29.74 10.23
CA ARG A 536 5.52 -31.15 10.22
C ARG A 536 5.12 -31.88 11.50
N GLY A 537 5.22 -31.20 12.65
CA GLY A 537 4.79 -31.74 13.94
C GLY A 537 3.29 -32.05 13.96
N LEU A 538 2.45 -31.13 13.50
CA LEU A 538 0.99 -31.32 13.40
C LEU A 538 0.65 -32.50 12.49
N LEU A 539 1.24 -32.55 11.29
CA LEU A 539 1.04 -33.63 10.32
C LEU A 539 1.49 -34.99 10.87
N ALA A 540 2.65 -35.04 11.54
CA ALA A 540 3.17 -36.27 12.16
C ALA A 540 2.27 -36.81 13.28
N ARG A 541 1.50 -35.94 13.94
CA ARG A 541 0.50 -36.31 14.96
C ARG A 541 -0.88 -36.59 14.37
N GLY A 542 -1.04 -36.56 13.04
CA GLY A 542 -2.30 -36.82 12.36
C GLY A 542 -3.32 -35.69 12.49
N ILE A 543 -2.87 -34.47 12.81
CA ILE A 543 -3.74 -33.29 12.88
C ILE A 543 -4.00 -32.79 11.44
N ARG A 544 -5.28 -32.56 11.11
CA ARG A 544 -5.67 -32.01 9.82
C ARG A 544 -5.18 -30.56 9.71
N VAL A 545 -4.30 -30.32 8.76
CA VAL A 545 -3.86 -29.00 8.29
C VAL A 545 -3.96 -29.07 6.78
N ASP A 546 -4.75 -28.18 6.18
CA ASP A 546 -4.99 -28.22 4.73
C ASP A 546 -4.06 -27.25 3.98
N GLY A 547 -3.59 -26.18 4.65
CA GLY A 547 -2.70 -25.23 4.01
C GLY A 547 -1.97 -24.27 4.95
N VAL A 548 -1.15 -23.41 4.34
CA VAL A 548 -0.44 -22.30 4.99
C VAL A 548 -0.84 -20.98 4.35
N GLY A 549 -1.21 -20.02 5.20
CA GLY A 549 -1.45 -18.63 4.82
C GLY A 549 -0.18 -17.81 4.95
N HIS A 550 0.20 -17.16 3.85
CA HIS A 550 1.29 -16.20 3.79
C HIS A 550 0.69 -14.80 3.78
N GLN A 551 0.78 -14.06 4.89
CA GLN A 551 0.18 -12.72 4.96
C GLN A 551 0.76 -11.80 3.88
N THR A 552 2.09 -11.82 3.71
CA THR A 552 2.79 -11.04 2.66
C THR A 552 2.55 -9.52 2.80
N HIS A 553 2.60 -9.01 4.04
CA HIS A 553 2.82 -7.60 4.33
C HIS A 553 4.28 -7.23 4.03
N ILE A 554 4.53 -6.62 2.88
CA ILE A 554 5.89 -6.42 2.36
C ILE A 554 6.17 -4.97 2.02
N ARG A 555 7.44 -4.68 1.73
CA ARG A 555 7.90 -3.34 1.34
C ARG A 555 8.09 -3.27 -0.17
N ILE A 556 8.25 -2.04 -0.68
CA ILE A 556 8.43 -1.77 -2.10
C ILE A 556 9.64 -2.50 -2.72
N ASP A 557 10.66 -2.83 -1.91
CA ASP A 557 11.95 -3.37 -2.33
C ASP A 557 12.37 -4.68 -1.64
N TYR A 558 11.62 -5.13 -0.62
CA TYR A 558 11.96 -6.34 0.16
C TYR A 558 10.69 -7.12 0.52
N PRO A 559 10.72 -8.47 0.52
CA PRO A 559 11.84 -9.38 0.24
C PRO A 559 12.14 -9.57 -1.27
N PRO A 560 13.28 -10.18 -1.66
CA PRO A 560 13.43 -10.70 -3.02
C PRO A 560 12.35 -11.76 -3.33
N LEU A 561 11.85 -11.78 -4.58
CA LEU A 561 10.78 -12.72 -5.01
C LEU A 561 11.14 -14.18 -4.75
N GLU A 562 12.42 -14.52 -4.86
CA GLU A 562 12.91 -15.87 -4.61
C GLU A 562 12.62 -16.36 -3.18
N ARG A 563 12.66 -15.47 -2.19
CA ARG A 563 12.35 -15.84 -0.80
C ARG A 563 10.89 -16.26 -0.65
N ILE A 564 9.97 -15.53 -1.29
CA ILE A 564 8.54 -15.86 -1.35
C ILE A 564 8.34 -17.19 -2.08
N ALA A 565 9.00 -17.37 -3.23
CA ALA A 565 8.92 -18.58 -4.03
C ALA A 565 9.35 -19.83 -3.25
N GLN A 566 10.48 -19.75 -2.53
CA GLN A 566 11.00 -20.84 -1.70
C GLN A 566 10.03 -21.24 -0.57
N SER A 567 9.30 -20.29 0.01
CA SER A 567 8.29 -20.58 1.03
C SER A 567 7.12 -21.37 0.46
N ILE A 568 6.58 -20.92 -0.68
CA ILE A 568 5.50 -21.63 -1.38
C ILE A 568 5.94 -23.06 -1.76
N ASP A 569 7.15 -23.22 -2.31
CA ASP A 569 7.67 -24.54 -2.69
C ASP A 569 7.84 -25.46 -1.47
N LEU A 570 8.30 -24.92 -0.33
CA LEU A 570 8.49 -25.69 0.89
C LEU A 570 7.17 -26.27 1.40
N PHE A 571 6.12 -25.47 1.54
CA PHE A 571 4.85 -25.97 2.07
C PHE A 571 4.09 -26.83 1.06
N THR A 572 4.20 -26.53 -0.24
CA THR A 572 3.76 -27.44 -1.30
C THR A 572 4.40 -28.82 -1.17
N SER A 573 5.71 -28.90 -0.86
CA SER A 573 6.41 -30.17 -0.68
C SER A 573 5.92 -31.01 0.51
N LEU A 574 5.19 -30.39 1.44
CA LEU A 574 4.51 -31.06 2.56
C LEU A 574 3.09 -31.54 2.20
N GLY A 575 2.66 -31.35 0.96
CA GLY A 575 1.33 -31.70 0.47
C GLY A 575 0.24 -30.72 0.88
N LEU A 576 0.63 -29.47 1.18
CA LEU A 576 -0.26 -28.41 1.65
C LEU A 576 -0.57 -27.42 0.53
N ASP A 577 -1.76 -26.86 0.59
CA ASP A 577 -2.12 -25.67 -0.19
C ASP A 577 -1.42 -24.42 0.37
N ASN A 578 -1.20 -23.42 -0.49
CA ASN A 578 -0.72 -22.10 -0.09
C ASN A 578 -1.75 -21.05 -0.45
N GLN A 579 -1.95 -20.08 0.44
CA GLN A 579 -2.75 -18.88 0.14
C GLN A 579 -1.92 -17.64 0.47
N ILE A 580 -1.94 -16.64 -0.41
CA ILE A 580 -1.48 -15.29 -0.06
C ILE A 580 -2.67 -14.59 0.58
N THR A 581 -2.58 -14.20 1.84
CA THR A 581 -3.77 -13.93 2.67
C THR A 581 -3.99 -12.46 3.00
N GLU A 582 -2.95 -11.64 3.03
CA GLU A 582 -3.03 -10.24 3.52
C GLU A 582 -2.11 -9.30 2.70
N LEU A 583 -2.02 -9.51 1.38
CA LEU A 583 -1.05 -8.79 0.55
C LEU A 583 -1.33 -7.29 0.57
N ASP A 584 -0.31 -6.54 1.00
CA ASP A 584 -0.16 -5.12 0.78
C ASP A 584 1.34 -4.79 0.60
N ILE A 585 1.63 -3.71 -0.12
CA ILE A 585 3.00 -3.33 -0.44
C ILE A 585 3.24 -1.91 0.04
N SER A 586 3.95 -1.78 1.15
CA SER A 586 4.28 -0.45 1.66
C SER A 586 5.11 0.33 0.63
N ALA A 587 4.78 1.61 0.43
CA ALA A 587 5.53 2.49 -0.45
C ALA A 587 6.95 2.81 0.09
N TYR A 588 7.27 2.40 1.32
CA TYR A 588 8.50 2.73 2.02
C TYR A 588 9.32 1.50 2.42
N SER A 589 10.64 1.67 2.42
CA SER A 589 11.59 0.63 2.80
C SER A 589 11.84 0.53 4.31
N ASN A 590 11.26 1.42 5.13
CA ASN A 590 11.44 1.45 6.59
C ASN A 590 10.21 2.02 7.33
N ASP A 591 10.21 1.93 8.66
CA ASP A 591 9.11 2.35 9.55
C ASP A 591 9.33 3.72 10.19
N THR A 592 10.19 4.54 9.59
CA THR A 592 10.54 5.90 10.08
C THR A 592 10.29 7.00 9.06
N ASP A 593 10.25 6.68 7.77
CA ASP A 593 10.02 7.64 6.70
C ASP A 593 8.54 8.06 6.65
N THR A 594 8.33 9.38 6.61
CA THR A 594 7.02 10.05 6.54
C THR A 594 6.90 10.98 5.32
N SER A 595 7.88 10.93 4.41
CA SER A 595 7.89 11.74 3.19
C SER A 595 6.69 11.41 2.30
N PRO A 596 6.03 12.37 1.63
CA PRO A 596 4.91 12.06 0.75
C PRO A 596 5.27 11.05 -0.34
N VAL A 597 4.37 10.09 -0.62
CA VAL A 597 4.56 9.12 -1.70
C VAL A 597 4.62 9.83 -3.05
N SER A 598 5.71 9.63 -3.79
CA SER A 598 5.92 10.25 -5.10
C SER A 598 5.25 9.45 -6.22
N GLN A 599 5.03 10.08 -7.38
CA GLN A 599 4.53 9.37 -8.57
C GLN A 599 5.50 8.25 -9.02
N GLU A 600 6.82 8.50 -8.96
CA GLU A 600 7.84 7.48 -9.26
C GLU A 600 7.70 6.28 -8.31
N THR A 601 7.44 6.51 -7.03
CA THR A 601 7.19 5.46 -6.04
C THR A 601 5.94 4.64 -6.38
N LEU A 602 4.84 5.28 -6.79
CA LEU A 602 3.63 4.57 -7.22
C LEU A 602 3.87 3.70 -8.47
N VAL A 603 4.67 4.19 -9.43
CA VAL A 603 5.08 3.41 -10.60
C VAL A 603 5.93 2.22 -10.18
N ARG A 604 6.94 2.41 -9.32
CA ARG A 604 7.76 1.32 -8.76
C ARG A 604 6.91 0.26 -8.06
N GLN A 605 5.93 0.69 -7.27
CA GLN A 605 4.96 -0.20 -6.63
C GLN A 605 4.14 -0.98 -7.68
N GLY A 606 3.77 -0.34 -8.80
CA GLY A 606 3.16 -1.00 -9.97
C GLY A 606 3.99 -2.14 -10.54
N TYR A 607 5.27 -1.91 -10.79
CA TYR A 607 6.20 -2.96 -11.24
C TYR A 607 6.38 -4.06 -10.18
N ARG A 608 6.40 -3.70 -8.90
CA ARG A 608 6.50 -4.67 -7.80
C ARG A 608 5.28 -5.59 -7.73
N TYR A 609 4.06 -5.04 -7.92
CA TYR A 609 2.83 -5.84 -8.04
C TYR A 609 2.87 -6.75 -9.27
N ARG A 610 3.32 -6.26 -10.43
CA ARG A 610 3.52 -7.09 -11.63
C ARG A 610 4.39 -8.30 -11.33
N ASP A 611 5.58 -8.07 -10.77
CA ASP A 611 6.56 -9.13 -10.54
C ASP A 611 6.04 -10.21 -9.56
N LEU A 612 5.32 -9.80 -8.53
CA LEU A 612 4.66 -10.73 -7.59
C LEU A 612 3.56 -11.53 -8.25
N PHE A 613 2.69 -10.89 -9.04
CA PHE A 613 1.60 -11.59 -9.70
C PHE A 613 2.08 -12.49 -10.84
N ASP A 614 3.19 -12.17 -11.51
CA ASP A 614 3.84 -13.08 -12.44
C ASP A 614 4.40 -14.32 -11.73
N LEU A 615 5.02 -14.15 -10.56
CA LEU A 615 5.42 -15.27 -9.70
C LEU A 615 4.20 -16.11 -9.28
N PHE A 616 3.11 -15.48 -8.84
CA PHE A 616 1.91 -16.20 -8.40
C PHE A 616 1.24 -16.95 -9.54
N ARG A 617 1.15 -16.37 -10.75
CA ARG A 617 0.66 -17.07 -11.96
C ARG A 617 1.51 -18.28 -12.29
N ALA A 618 2.84 -18.13 -12.25
CA ALA A 618 3.78 -19.24 -12.47
C ALA A 618 3.64 -20.35 -11.42
N LYS A 619 3.16 -20.01 -10.22
CA LYS A 619 2.90 -20.93 -9.10
C LYS A 619 1.41 -21.25 -8.89
N SER A 620 0.55 -21.02 -9.88
CA SER A 620 -0.91 -21.20 -9.76
C SER A 620 -1.35 -22.62 -9.39
N SER A 621 -0.55 -23.65 -9.68
CA SER A 621 -0.85 -25.02 -9.23
C SER A 621 -0.55 -25.27 -7.74
N GLN A 622 0.09 -24.31 -7.06
CA GLN A 622 0.52 -24.37 -5.66
C GLN A 622 -0.22 -23.37 -4.77
N ILE A 623 -0.97 -22.43 -5.38
CA ILE A 623 -1.67 -21.34 -4.71
C ILE A 623 -3.13 -21.37 -5.10
N SER A 624 -4.03 -21.47 -4.12
CA SER A 624 -5.48 -21.47 -4.38
C SER A 624 -6.12 -20.08 -4.33
N SER A 625 -5.53 -19.13 -3.58
CA SER A 625 -6.08 -17.79 -3.39
C SER A 625 -4.98 -16.75 -3.13
N VAL A 626 -5.22 -15.52 -3.61
CA VAL A 626 -4.47 -14.31 -3.27
C VAL A 626 -5.45 -13.26 -2.73
N THR A 627 -5.20 -12.69 -1.56
CA THR A 627 -6.11 -11.73 -0.91
C THR A 627 -5.35 -10.44 -0.58
N LEU A 628 -5.92 -9.30 -0.93
CA LEU A 628 -5.39 -7.97 -0.57
C LEU A 628 -5.91 -7.52 0.79
N TRP A 629 -5.06 -6.88 1.60
CA TRP A 629 -5.43 -6.42 2.94
C TRP A 629 -6.04 -5.01 2.97
N GLY A 630 -7.07 -4.84 2.15
CA GLY A 630 -7.90 -3.64 2.08
C GLY A 630 -8.39 -3.41 0.66
N LEU A 631 -9.52 -2.72 0.53
CA LEU A 631 -10.16 -2.49 -0.77
C LEU A 631 -9.49 -1.34 -1.55
N ALA A 632 -9.19 -0.24 -0.87
CA ALA A 632 -8.59 0.96 -1.45
C ALA A 632 -7.80 1.74 -0.40
N ASP A 633 -6.93 2.65 -0.84
CA ASP A 633 -6.00 3.39 0.04
C ASP A 633 -6.69 4.29 1.08
N ASP A 634 -8.01 4.56 0.95
CA ASP A 634 -8.78 5.30 1.96
C ASP A 634 -9.00 4.50 3.25
N ASN A 635 -8.90 3.17 3.17
CA ASN A 635 -9.04 2.26 4.30
C ASN A 635 -7.92 1.20 4.33
N THR A 636 -6.74 1.61 4.81
CA THR A 636 -5.60 0.72 5.07
C THR A 636 -5.08 0.89 6.50
N TRP A 637 -4.71 -0.23 7.14
CA TRP A 637 -4.10 -0.22 8.47
C TRP A 637 -2.72 0.46 8.51
N LEU A 638 -2.01 0.49 7.36
CA LEU A 638 -0.72 1.17 7.21
C LEU A 638 -0.82 2.70 7.34
N LYS A 639 -2.03 3.24 7.45
CA LYS A 639 -2.26 4.67 7.71
C LYS A 639 -1.93 5.08 9.15
N THR A 640 -1.96 4.13 10.09
CA THR A 640 -1.79 4.41 11.53
C THR A 640 -0.71 3.58 12.19
N PHE A 641 -0.39 2.41 11.65
CA PHE A 641 0.62 1.50 12.18
C PHE A 641 1.57 1.05 11.05
N PRO A 642 2.88 0.88 11.28
CA PRO A 642 3.60 1.05 12.55
C PRO A 642 3.78 2.51 12.96
N ILE A 643 3.59 3.44 12.00
CA ILE A 643 3.59 4.88 12.21
C ILE A 643 2.44 5.51 11.42
N ARG A 644 2.04 6.73 11.80
CA ARG A 644 1.00 7.47 11.07
C ARG A 644 1.58 8.13 9.82
N ARG A 645 1.25 7.61 8.63
CA ARG A 645 1.64 8.15 7.32
C ARG A 645 0.65 7.73 6.22
N ASP A 646 0.73 8.33 5.05
CA ASP A 646 -0.10 7.99 3.89
C ASP A 646 0.62 6.97 3.00
N ASP A 647 0.48 5.67 3.32
CA ASP A 647 1.31 4.59 2.76
C ASP A 647 0.93 4.14 1.34
N LYS A 648 -0.33 4.35 0.96
CA LYS A 648 -0.89 3.99 -0.36
C LYS A 648 -0.52 2.56 -0.84
N PRO A 649 -0.82 1.49 -0.09
CA PRO A 649 -0.25 0.18 -0.37
C PRO A 649 -1.09 -0.71 -1.31
N LEU A 650 -2.29 -0.28 -1.73
CA LEU A 650 -3.28 -1.12 -2.42
C LEU A 650 -3.42 -0.82 -3.93
N LEU A 651 -4.32 -1.53 -4.62
CA LEU A 651 -4.53 -1.39 -6.07
C LEU A 651 -5.31 -0.12 -6.48
N PHE A 652 -6.14 0.41 -5.57
CA PHE A 652 -7.03 1.54 -5.83
C PHE A 652 -6.72 2.69 -4.86
N ASP A 653 -6.79 3.92 -5.34
CA ASP A 653 -6.54 5.11 -4.53
C ASP A 653 -7.72 5.49 -3.61
N GLU A 654 -7.56 6.56 -2.83
CA GLU A 654 -8.60 7.04 -1.91
C GLU A 654 -9.89 7.53 -2.61
N GLN A 655 -9.88 7.63 -3.95
CA GLN A 655 -11.02 7.97 -4.80
C GLN A 655 -11.54 6.76 -5.59
N LEU A 656 -11.11 5.54 -5.23
CA LEU A 656 -11.47 4.27 -5.87
C LEU A 656 -11.02 4.16 -7.33
N GLN A 657 -10.02 4.94 -7.76
CA GLN A 657 -9.46 4.88 -9.11
C GLN A 657 -8.27 3.90 -9.16
N ALA A 658 -8.07 3.27 -10.31
CA ALA A 658 -6.94 2.36 -10.51
C ALA A 658 -5.58 3.08 -10.42
N LYS A 659 -4.67 2.51 -9.62
CA LYS A 659 -3.27 2.94 -9.52
C LYS A 659 -2.38 2.15 -10.51
N PRO A 660 -1.10 2.54 -10.71
CA PRO A 660 -0.13 1.68 -11.39
C PRO A 660 -0.08 0.25 -10.82
N ALA A 661 -0.29 0.09 -9.51
CA ALA A 661 -0.46 -1.22 -8.87
C ALA A 661 -1.53 -2.11 -9.54
N TYR A 662 -2.72 -1.57 -9.83
CA TYR A 662 -3.78 -2.30 -10.56
C TYR A 662 -3.29 -2.74 -11.94
N TYR A 663 -2.65 -1.86 -12.70
CA TYR A 663 -2.15 -2.19 -14.05
C TYR A 663 -1.04 -3.23 -14.00
N GLY A 664 -0.17 -3.19 -12.99
CA GLY A 664 0.81 -4.25 -12.77
C GLY A 664 0.19 -5.64 -12.63
N VAL A 665 -1.01 -5.73 -12.04
CA VAL A 665 -1.75 -6.99 -11.91
C VAL A 665 -2.52 -7.33 -13.19
N VAL A 666 -3.19 -6.37 -13.82
CA VAL A 666 -4.18 -6.64 -14.87
C VAL A 666 -3.62 -6.55 -16.28
N ASP A 667 -2.84 -5.51 -16.57
CA ASP A 667 -2.27 -5.24 -17.88
C ASP A 667 -0.96 -4.45 -17.72
N PRO A 668 0.18 -5.14 -17.55
CA PRO A 668 1.46 -4.48 -17.33
C PRO A 668 1.89 -3.57 -18.49
N SER A 669 1.31 -3.71 -19.68
CA SER A 669 1.59 -2.81 -20.82
C SER A 669 1.08 -1.38 -20.61
N GLN A 670 0.16 -1.19 -19.65
CA GLN A 670 -0.34 0.13 -19.25
C GLN A 670 0.46 0.76 -18.11
N LEU A 671 1.47 0.08 -17.57
CA LEU A 671 2.34 0.67 -16.57
C LEU A 671 3.10 1.86 -17.18
N PRO A 672 3.16 3.01 -16.50
CA PRO A 672 4.09 4.06 -16.88
C PRO A 672 5.52 3.51 -16.93
N VAL A 673 6.37 4.05 -17.81
CA VAL A 673 7.79 3.72 -17.81
C VAL A 673 8.39 4.08 -16.46
N LEU A 674 9.24 3.21 -15.92
CA LEU A 674 10.04 3.51 -14.75
C LEU A 674 11.43 3.99 -15.21
N PRO A 675 11.73 5.29 -15.09
CA PRO A 675 13.04 5.83 -15.49
C PRO A 675 14.20 5.14 -14.80
N LYS A 676 15.22 4.74 -15.57
CA LYS A 676 16.44 4.15 -15.02
C LYS A 676 17.42 5.19 -14.51
N LYS A 677 18.25 4.80 -13.55
CA LYS A 677 19.34 5.63 -13.02
C LYS A 677 20.65 4.90 -13.22
N LEU A 678 21.71 5.64 -13.57
CA LEU A 678 23.06 5.09 -13.73
C LEU A 678 24.10 6.08 -13.23
N ASN A 679 25.05 5.59 -12.42
CA ASN A 679 26.23 6.36 -12.06
C ASN A 679 27.24 6.35 -13.22
N VAL A 680 27.70 7.53 -13.64
CA VAL A 680 28.63 7.68 -14.77
C VAL A 680 29.87 8.42 -14.31
N THR A 681 31.03 7.76 -14.38
CA THR A 681 32.32 8.35 -13.95
C THR A 681 32.88 9.33 -14.97
N GLN A 682 33.68 10.29 -14.49
CA GLN A 682 34.41 11.19 -15.35
C GLN A 682 35.42 10.41 -16.21
N LYS A 683 35.57 10.82 -17.46
CA LYS A 683 36.38 10.19 -18.48
C LYS A 683 37.87 10.23 -18.09
N PRO A 684 38.52 9.06 -17.96
CA PRO A 684 39.96 9.00 -17.75
C PRO A 684 40.75 9.52 -18.93
N ALA A 685 41.95 10.04 -18.66
CA ALA A 685 42.86 10.52 -19.69
C ALA A 685 43.15 9.43 -20.75
N GLY A 686 42.96 9.76 -22.03
CA GLY A 686 43.28 8.86 -23.14
C GLY A 686 42.28 7.72 -23.42
N LEU A 687 41.15 7.61 -22.69
CA LEU A 687 40.18 6.51 -22.84
C LEU A 687 39.74 6.25 -24.29
N LEU A 688 39.42 7.30 -25.06
CA LEU A 688 39.01 7.16 -26.47
C LEU A 688 40.16 6.76 -27.42
N SER A 689 41.41 6.91 -27.00
CA SER A 689 42.59 6.53 -27.79
C SER A 689 43.00 5.07 -27.58
N ASN A 690 42.46 4.40 -26.55
CA ASN A 690 42.82 3.03 -26.18
C ASN A 690 41.58 2.22 -25.80
N LEU A 691 40.99 1.50 -26.76
CA LEU A 691 39.82 0.64 -26.56
C LEU A 691 39.92 -0.34 -25.38
N LYS A 692 41.14 -0.72 -24.97
CA LYS A 692 41.36 -1.66 -23.87
C LYS A 692 40.98 -1.11 -22.51
N THR A 693 40.90 0.21 -22.31
CA THR A 693 40.50 0.78 -21.02
C THR A 693 38.99 0.75 -20.79
N TRP A 694 38.17 0.59 -21.84
CA TRP A 694 36.72 0.38 -21.69
C TRP A 694 36.37 -0.94 -20.98
N VAL A 695 37.30 -1.91 -20.92
CA VAL A 695 37.08 -3.15 -20.15
C VAL A 695 36.94 -2.90 -18.65
N ALA A 696 37.52 -1.80 -18.15
CA ALA A 696 37.44 -1.39 -16.76
C ALA A 696 36.07 -0.85 -16.33
N LEU A 697 35.14 -0.62 -17.27
CA LEU A 697 33.78 -0.18 -16.98
C LEU A 697 32.81 -1.34 -17.19
N ALA A 698 31.84 -1.50 -16.28
CA ALA A 698 30.76 -2.46 -16.41
C ALA A 698 29.86 -2.11 -17.61
N PRO A 699 29.53 -3.08 -18.49
CA PRO A 699 28.52 -2.87 -19.52
C PRO A 699 27.12 -2.80 -18.91
N VAL A 700 26.31 -1.87 -19.41
CA VAL A 700 24.91 -1.67 -19.03
C VAL A 700 24.03 -2.23 -20.15
N PRO A 701 23.24 -3.29 -19.90
CA PRO A 701 22.36 -3.85 -20.92
C PRO A 701 21.21 -2.88 -21.25
N LEU A 702 20.74 -2.93 -22.49
CA LEU A 702 19.50 -2.27 -22.87
C LEU A 702 18.29 -3.10 -22.42
N ASP A 703 17.19 -2.40 -22.15
CA ASP A 703 15.94 -3.03 -21.73
C ASP A 703 15.17 -3.57 -22.94
N PRO A 704 14.84 -4.86 -22.94
CA PRO A 704 13.93 -5.44 -23.92
C PRO A 704 12.46 -5.03 -23.73
N GLY A 705 12.06 -4.55 -22.55
CA GLY A 705 10.67 -4.27 -22.16
C GLY A 705 9.83 -5.51 -21.85
N ASP A 706 10.19 -6.69 -22.38
CA ASP A 706 9.44 -7.94 -22.29
C ASP A 706 10.15 -9.06 -21.49
N GLY A 707 11.28 -8.74 -20.86
CA GLY A 707 12.10 -9.71 -20.11
C GLY A 707 12.96 -10.66 -20.97
N SER A 708 12.96 -10.51 -22.29
CA SER A 708 13.85 -11.29 -23.18
C SER A 708 15.33 -10.89 -23.02
N ALA A 709 16.24 -11.70 -23.57
CA ALA A 709 17.66 -11.35 -23.50
C ALA A 709 17.95 -10.03 -24.25
N SER A 710 18.75 -9.16 -23.62
CA SER A 710 19.24 -7.93 -24.24
C SER A 710 20.17 -8.27 -25.42
N TRP A 711 20.05 -7.54 -26.52
CA TRP A 711 20.93 -7.64 -27.68
C TRP A 711 21.73 -6.36 -27.93
N GLY A 712 21.62 -5.38 -27.03
CA GLY A 712 22.49 -4.21 -27.00
C GLY A 712 22.97 -3.92 -25.59
N GLN A 713 24.17 -3.37 -25.47
CA GLN A 713 24.72 -2.89 -24.20
C GLN A 713 25.56 -1.66 -24.44
N PHE A 714 25.72 -0.82 -23.42
CA PHE A 714 26.59 0.36 -23.51
C PHE A 714 27.43 0.57 -22.27
N LYS A 715 28.49 1.35 -22.41
CA LYS A 715 29.30 1.89 -21.32
C LYS A 715 29.33 3.40 -21.48
N ALA A 716 29.33 4.15 -20.39
CA ALA A 716 29.31 5.60 -20.40
C ALA A 716 30.41 6.19 -19.52
N VAL A 717 31.00 7.31 -19.96
CA VAL A 717 31.78 8.23 -19.13
C VAL A 717 31.43 9.67 -19.52
N TRP A 718 31.72 10.64 -18.66
CA TRP A 718 31.44 12.05 -18.95
C TRP A 718 32.70 12.92 -18.93
N SER A 719 32.61 14.07 -19.58
CA SER A 719 33.60 15.15 -19.51
C SER A 719 32.84 16.47 -19.44
N ALA A 720 33.50 17.57 -19.08
CA ALA A 720 32.83 18.87 -18.96
C ALA A 720 31.93 19.21 -20.17
N ASN A 721 32.29 18.83 -21.40
CA ASN A 721 31.56 19.24 -22.60
C ASN A 721 30.86 18.10 -23.35
N ALA A 722 30.94 16.84 -22.88
CA ALA A 722 30.38 15.70 -23.62
C ALA A 722 30.17 14.45 -22.75
N ILE A 723 29.20 13.62 -23.16
CA ILE A 723 29.02 12.23 -22.75
C ILE A 723 29.68 11.33 -23.80
N HIS A 724 30.49 10.36 -23.35
CA HIS A 724 31.21 9.42 -24.22
C HIS A 724 30.65 8.01 -24.00
N LEU A 725 30.40 7.28 -25.08
CA LEU A 725 29.73 6.00 -25.06
C LEU A 725 30.49 4.96 -25.87
N SER A 726 30.46 3.72 -25.38
CA SER A 726 30.79 2.51 -26.14
C SER A 726 29.54 1.65 -26.19
N VAL A 727 28.90 1.53 -27.35
CA VAL A 727 27.64 0.80 -27.55
C VAL A 727 27.91 -0.43 -28.39
N GLU A 728 27.71 -1.61 -27.82
CA GLU A 728 27.86 -2.89 -28.52
C GLU A 728 26.48 -3.45 -28.83
N VAL A 729 26.26 -3.81 -30.09
CA VAL A 729 25.00 -4.40 -30.57
C VAL A 729 25.31 -5.77 -31.15
N THR A 730 24.59 -6.78 -30.65
CA THR A 730 24.61 -8.14 -31.19
C THR A 730 23.54 -8.24 -32.28
N ASP A 731 24.00 -8.33 -33.52
CA ASP A 731 23.17 -8.53 -34.70
C ASP A 731 23.86 -9.52 -35.66
N ARG A 732 23.21 -10.66 -35.88
CA ARG A 732 23.72 -11.73 -36.74
C ARG A 732 23.54 -11.44 -38.22
N THR A 733 22.70 -10.48 -38.60
CA THR A 733 22.45 -10.11 -39.99
C THR A 733 23.56 -9.23 -40.57
N ARG A 734 24.46 -8.73 -39.70
CA ARG A 734 25.50 -7.73 -39.97
C ARG A 734 24.88 -6.39 -40.41
N MET A 735 25.49 -5.29 -39.96
CA MET A 735 24.90 -3.96 -40.05
C MET A 735 24.23 -3.63 -41.42
N GLN A 736 22.90 -3.63 -41.42
CA GLN A 736 22.01 -3.33 -42.54
C GLN A 736 21.74 -1.83 -42.68
N ALA A 737 21.09 -1.43 -43.77
CA ALA A 737 20.83 -0.01 -44.06
C ALA A 737 19.88 0.68 -43.05
N GLY A 738 18.98 -0.08 -42.42
CA GLY A 738 18.05 0.45 -41.41
C GLY A 738 18.56 0.39 -39.97
N ASP A 739 19.71 -0.24 -39.73
CA ASP A 739 20.27 -0.38 -38.38
C ASP A 739 20.78 0.95 -37.88
N ARG A 740 20.42 1.29 -36.65
CA ARG A 740 20.85 2.55 -36.03
C ARG A 740 20.97 2.47 -34.52
N VAL A 741 21.84 3.31 -34.00
CA VAL A 741 21.91 3.69 -32.58
C VAL A 741 21.49 5.15 -32.47
N GLU A 742 20.58 5.42 -31.56
CA GLU A 742 20.03 6.74 -31.27
C GLU A 742 20.32 7.08 -29.81
N ILE A 743 20.94 8.24 -29.58
CA ILE A 743 21.25 8.75 -28.24
C ILE A 743 20.42 10.01 -28.01
N PHE A 744 19.68 10.05 -26.92
CA PHE A 744 18.80 11.16 -26.55
C PHE A 744 19.43 11.92 -25.38
N LEU A 745 19.82 13.17 -25.62
CA LEU A 745 20.55 13.98 -24.64
C LEU A 745 20.27 15.48 -24.85
N GLY A 746 19.96 16.20 -23.77
CA GLY A 746 19.77 17.66 -23.83
C GLY A 746 18.65 18.12 -24.77
N GLY A 747 17.61 17.31 -24.94
CA GLY A 747 16.51 17.58 -25.89
C GLY A 747 16.88 17.38 -27.37
N GLN A 748 18.02 16.74 -27.65
CA GLN A 748 18.46 16.40 -29.00
C GLN A 748 18.59 14.89 -29.19
N THR A 749 18.38 14.43 -30.41
CA THR A 749 18.58 13.04 -30.82
C THR A 749 19.80 12.93 -31.74
N PHE A 750 20.77 12.10 -31.34
CA PHE A 750 21.99 11.82 -32.09
C PHE A 750 21.90 10.44 -32.73
N THR A 751 21.81 10.37 -34.06
CA THR A 751 21.61 9.11 -34.80
C THR A 751 22.89 8.67 -35.52
N PHE A 752 23.26 7.41 -35.29
CA PHE A 752 24.42 6.74 -35.88
C PHE A 752 23.95 5.51 -36.66
N ASN A 753 24.33 5.42 -37.93
CA ASN A 753 24.04 4.26 -38.79
C ASN A 753 25.25 3.88 -39.65
N ARG A 754 25.10 2.90 -40.56
CA ARG A 754 26.20 2.43 -41.42
C ARG A 754 26.81 3.49 -42.33
N TYR A 755 26.14 4.62 -42.51
CA TYR A 755 26.58 5.75 -43.34
C TYR A 755 27.27 6.84 -42.52
N GLY A 756 27.42 6.67 -41.21
CA GLY A 756 28.04 7.62 -40.28
C GLY A 756 27.03 8.39 -39.42
N ILE A 757 27.44 9.57 -38.97
CA ILE A 757 26.67 10.47 -38.09
C ILE A 757 25.68 11.26 -38.93
N GLN A 758 24.39 11.21 -38.59
CA GLN A 758 23.35 11.82 -39.44
C GLN A 758 22.83 13.17 -38.96
N ARG A 759 22.81 13.47 -37.64
CA ARG A 759 22.38 14.73 -36.98
C ARG A 759 22.53 14.61 -35.45
N PRO A 760 22.62 15.72 -34.69
CA PRO A 760 23.05 17.08 -35.05
C PRO A 760 24.59 17.23 -35.14
N ALA A 761 25.08 18.40 -35.56
CA ALA A 761 26.50 18.68 -35.73
C ALA A 761 27.24 18.74 -34.37
N GLY A 762 28.48 18.25 -34.32
CA GLY A 762 29.35 18.31 -33.13
C GLY A 762 29.50 17.00 -32.36
N ALA A 763 28.71 15.97 -32.69
CA ALA A 763 28.99 14.62 -32.21
C ALA A 763 30.10 13.95 -33.03
N GLU A 764 30.89 13.10 -32.37
CA GLU A 764 31.87 12.22 -32.99
C GLU A 764 31.41 10.76 -32.83
N GLY A 765 31.67 9.93 -33.83
CA GLY A 765 31.17 8.56 -33.88
C GLY A 765 32.02 7.68 -34.78
N LEU A 766 32.54 6.58 -34.23
CA LEU A 766 33.23 5.54 -34.97
C LEU A 766 32.48 4.23 -34.81
N LEU A 767 32.01 3.67 -35.92
CA LEU A 767 31.26 2.43 -35.94
C LEU A 767 32.08 1.31 -36.58
N THR A 768 32.29 0.22 -35.83
CA THR A 768 33.19 -0.87 -36.18
C THR A 768 32.43 -2.20 -36.20
N PRO A 769 32.40 -2.95 -37.31
CA PRO A 769 31.82 -4.29 -37.33
C PRO A 769 32.53 -5.23 -36.35
N THR A 770 31.77 -6.05 -35.62
CA THR A 770 32.28 -7.12 -34.76
C THR A 770 31.93 -8.48 -35.35
N ARG A 771 32.40 -9.56 -34.72
CA ARG A 771 32.08 -10.93 -35.17
C ARG A 771 30.57 -11.20 -35.16
N ASN A 772 29.85 -10.60 -34.21
CA ASN A 772 28.46 -10.90 -33.91
C ASN A 772 27.54 -9.67 -34.04
N GLY A 773 28.01 -8.57 -34.66
CA GLY A 773 27.23 -7.34 -34.80
C GLY A 773 28.13 -6.13 -35.06
N TYR A 774 28.01 -5.08 -34.25
CA TYR A 774 28.79 -3.85 -34.40
C TYR A 774 29.01 -3.11 -33.07
N LEU A 775 30.08 -2.32 -33.01
CA LEU A 775 30.47 -1.48 -31.88
C LEU A 775 30.47 -0.01 -32.32
N LEU A 776 29.76 0.85 -31.61
CA LEU A 776 29.82 2.30 -31.76
C LEU A 776 30.63 2.90 -30.60
N LEU A 777 31.64 3.69 -30.93
CA LEU A 777 32.24 4.67 -30.00
C LEU A 777 31.69 6.04 -30.35
N ALA A 778 31.00 6.69 -29.42
CA ALA A 778 30.41 8.01 -29.63
C ALA A 778 30.88 9.02 -28.58
N SER A 779 31.03 10.28 -28.98
CA SER A 779 31.17 11.42 -28.08
C SER A 779 30.09 12.43 -28.44
N VAL A 780 29.14 12.64 -27.53
CA VAL A 780 27.95 13.44 -27.73
C VAL A 780 28.08 14.73 -26.91
N PRO A 781 28.06 15.92 -27.55
CA PRO A 781 28.22 17.18 -26.85
C PRO A 781 27.01 17.51 -25.98
N VAL A 782 27.26 18.25 -24.90
CA VAL A 782 26.21 18.85 -24.05
C VAL A 782 26.16 20.36 -24.25
N SER A 783 25.00 20.97 -24.01
CA SER A 783 24.77 22.41 -24.19
C SER A 783 25.37 23.28 -23.08
N SER A 784 25.66 22.71 -21.91
CA SER A 784 26.21 23.37 -20.73
C SER A 784 27.28 22.49 -20.10
N ALA A 785 28.29 23.10 -19.50
CA ALA A 785 29.38 22.36 -18.88
C ALA A 785 28.87 21.48 -17.73
N LEU A 786 29.20 20.19 -17.76
CA LEU A 786 28.88 19.21 -16.72
C LEU A 786 29.85 19.30 -15.54
N SER A 787 29.35 18.97 -14.35
CA SER A 787 30.09 18.88 -13.10
C SER A 787 29.76 17.58 -12.35
N VAL A 788 30.63 17.20 -11.41
CA VAL A 788 30.36 16.10 -10.47
C VAL A 788 29.08 16.41 -9.69
N GLY A 789 28.20 15.41 -9.58
CA GLY A 789 26.91 15.51 -8.89
C GLY A 789 25.73 15.93 -9.78
N ASP A 790 25.97 16.35 -11.03
CA ASP A 790 24.89 16.66 -11.95
C ASP A 790 24.04 15.42 -12.26
N ASN A 791 22.74 15.63 -12.42
CA ASN A 791 21.80 14.64 -12.93
C ASN A 791 21.45 14.96 -14.38
N VAL A 792 21.84 14.08 -15.31
CA VAL A 792 21.70 14.30 -16.76
C VAL A 792 20.65 13.37 -17.31
N LEU A 793 19.54 13.90 -17.81
CA LEU A 793 18.52 13.10 -18.51
C LEU A 793 19.11 12.50 -19.79
N PHE A 794 18.96 11.19 -19.94
CA PHE A 794 19.58 10.41 -21.00
C PHE A 794 18.71 9.23 -21.38
N ASP A 795 18.67 8.91 -22.67
CA ASP A 795 18.25 7.59 -23.13
C ASP A 795 19.07 7.14 -24.35
N LEU A 796 19.06 5.84 -24.61
CA LEU A 796 19.69 5.21 -25.76
C LEU A 796 18.76 4.19 -26.37
N ARG A 797 18.54 4.25 -27.68
CA ARG A 797 17.75 3.28 -28.44
C ARG A 797 18.57 2.64 -29.55
N VAL A 798 18.47 1.34 -29.70
CA VAL A 798 19.00 0.59 -30.85
C VAL A 798 17.83 0.07 -31.68
N THR A 799 17.96 0.11 -33.00
CA THR A 799 16.95 -0.45 -33.91
C THR A 799 17.62 -1.39 -34.90
N ASP A 800 17.08 -2.60 -35.01
CA ASP A 800 17.38 -3.54 -36.08
C ASP A 800 16.53 -3.18 -37.30
N GLY A 801 17.18 -2.76 -38.38
CA GLY A 801 16.56 -2.32 -39.61
C GLY A 801 15.96 -3.43 -40.45
N SER A 802 16.30 -4.70 -40.18
CA SER A 802 15.75 -5.86 -40.88
C SER A 802 14.41 -6.31 -40.28
N THR A 803 14.28 -6.23 -38.96
CA THR A 803 13.08 -6.66 -38.23
C THR A 803 12.20 -5.51 -37.75
N GLY A 804 12.76 -4.29 -37.68
CA GLY A 804 12.12 -3.16 -37.02
C GLY A 804 12.17 -3.23 -35.49
N ARG A 805 12.80 -4.27 -34.91
CA ARG A 805 12.87 -4.46 -33.46
C ARG A 805 13.69 -3.35 -32.81
N GLN A 806 13.22 -2.84 -31.68
CA GLN A 806 13.89 -1.80 -30.91
C GLN A 806 14.24 -2.32 -29.50
N GLN A 807 15.29 -1.76 -28.92
CA GLN A 807 15.61 -1.85 -27.50
C GLN A 807 16.09 -0.49 -27.03
N SER A 808 15.65 -0.08 -25.84
CA SER A 808 16.04 1.18 -25.24
C SER A 808 16.65 0.96 -23.87
N TRP A 809 17.51 1.86 -23.40
CA TRP A 809 18.06 1.72 -22.05
C TRP A 809 16.97 1.93 -21.00
N SER A 810 16.23 3.03 -21.09
CA SER A 810 15.23 3.43 -20.09
C SER A 810 13.80 3.36 -20.63
N ASP A 811 13.47 4.04 -21.75
CA ASP A 811 12.10 4.08 -22.26
C ASP A 811 11.77 2.88 -23.14
N THR A 812 11.16 1.86 -22.52
CA THR A 812 10.71 0.61 -23.13
C THR A 812 9.50 0.76 -24.04
N HIS A 813 8.79 1.91 -24.04
CA HIS A 813 7.73 2.19 -25.00
C HIS A 813 8.26 2.77 -26.32
N HIS A 814 9.57 3.05 -26.38
CA HIS A 814 10.24 3.61 -27.54
C HIS A 814 9.62 4.95 -28.00
N ALA A 815 9.11 5.75 -27.06
CA ALA A 815 8.39 7.00 -27.28
C ALA A 815 9.31 8.24 -27.25
N GLN A 816 10.63 8.05 -27.20
CA GLN A 816 11.62 9.12 -26.96
C GLN A 816 11.53 10.32 -27.92
N ASP A 817 10.96 10.11 -29.10
CA ASP A 817 10.80 11.14 -30.13
C ASP A 817 9.65 12.14 -29.82
N VAL A 818 8.72 11.78 -28.94
CA VAL A 818 7.52 12.56 -28.59
C VAL A 818 7.30 12.75 -27.09
N ASP A 819 7.87 11.87 -26.27
CA ASP A 819 7.76 11.88 -24.82
C ASP A 819 9.12 11.59 -24.18
N ASN A 820 9.55 12.47 -23.28
CA ASN A 820 10.80 12.30 -22.53
C ASN A 820 10.58 11.83 -21.09
N SER A 821 9.34 11.53 -20.70
CA SER A 821 9.00 11.08 -19.34
C SER A 821 9.66 9.74 -18.99
N GLY A 822 9.95 8.90 -19.99
CA GLY A 822 10.65 7.63 -19.83
C GLY A 822 12.18 7.73 -19.86
N PHE A 823 12.76 8.92 -20.04
CA PHE A 823 14.22 9.08 -20.07
C PHE A 823 14.82 8.72 -18.71
N GLY A 824 15.92 7.99 -18.72
CA GLY A 824 16.67 7.73 -17.52
C GLY A 824 17.51 8.95 -17.11
N ALA A 825 18.27 8.79 -16.04
CA ALA A 825 19.16 9.81 -15.53
C ALA A 825 20.56 9.26 -15.24
N PHE A 826 21.58 9.98 -15.67
CA PHE A 826 22.95 9.77 -15.25
C PHE A 826 23.29 10.64 -14.04
N THR A 827 23.83 10.04 -12.99
CA THR A 827 24.46 10.76 -11.88
C THR A 827 25.96 10.82 -12.15
N LEU A 828 26.52 12.03 -12.25
CA LEU A 828 27.92 12.20 -12.64
C LEU A 828 28.87 12.06 -11.44
N LEU A 829 29.76 11.08 -11.50
CA LEU A 829 30.77 10.79 -10.47
C LEU A 829 32.16 11.34 -10.88
N PRO A 830 33.08 11.59 -9.93
CA PRO A 830 34.46 11.95 -10.25
C PRO A 830 35.18 10.83 -11.02
N GLU A 831 36.39 11.13 -11.52
CA GLU A 831 37.22 10.14 -12.25
C GLU A 831 37.59 8.96 -11.34
N LYS A 832 37.24 7.76 -11.81
CA LYS A 832 37.68 6.50 -11.20
C LYS A 832 39.14 6.21 -11.54
N ASN A 833 39.87 5.72 -10.55
CA ASN A 833 41.22 5.21 -10.73
C ASN A 833 41.19 3.86 -11.47
N ILE A 834 41.96 3.78 -12.55
CA ILE A 834 42.13 2.57 -13.35
C ILE A 834 43.61 2.32 -13.52
N VAL A 835 44.06 1.11 -13.18
CA VAL A 835 45.47 0.74 -13.24
C VAL A 835 45.67 -0.61 -13.92
N THR A 836 46.79 -0.79 -14.63
CA THR A 836 47.15 -2.07 -15.22
C THR A 836 48.11 -2.82 -14.31
N VAL A 837 47.81 -4.08 -14.01
CA VAL A 837 48.55 -4.92 -13.08
C VAL A 837 49.29 -6.03 -13.83
N GLY A 838 50.59 -6.17 -13.55
CA GLY A 838 51.44 -7.16 -14.18
C GLY A 838 51.37 -8.53 -13.51
N ARG A 839 51.66 -9.59 -14.27
CA ARG A 839 51.67 -10.96 -13.75
C ARG A 839 52.87 -11.22 -12.83
N GLY A 840 52.66 -11.89 -11.70
CA GLY A 840 53.70 -12.32 -10.77
C GLY A 840 53.13 -13.03 -9.54
N THR A 841 53.90 -13.96 -8.98
CA THR A 841 53.53 -14.77 -7.81
C THR A 841 54.60 -14.55 -6.72
N PRO A 842 54.31 -13.76 -5.68
CA PRO A 842 55.18 -13.57 -4.52
C PRO A 842 55.04 -14.70 -3.49
N THR A 843 55.98 -14.80 -2.56
CA THR A 843 55.83 -15.56 -1.32
C THR A 843 55.19 -14.65 -0.28
N ILE A 844 54.14 -15.11 0.41
CA ILE A 844 53.48 -14.30 1.45
C ILE A 844 54.19 -14.51 2.78
N ASP A 845 55.15 -13.65 3.09
CA ASP A 845 55.97 -13.71 4.31
C ASP A 845 56.22 -12.33 4.96
N GLY A 846 55.69 -11.25 4.38
CA GLY A 846 55.82 -9.87 4.89
C GLY A 846 57.12 -9.19 4.45
N GLU A 847 57.93 -9.85 3.61
CA GLU A 847 59.15 -9.32 3.03
C GLU A 847 58.97 -8.94 1.56
N GLN A 848 59.68 -7.91 1.12
CA GLN A 848 59.54 -7.45 -0.26
C GLN A 848 60.40 -8.30 -1.22
N ASP A 849 59.79 -9.34 -1.79
CA ASP A 849 60.33 -10.13 -2.90
C ASP A 849 60.81 -9.33 -4.12
N ARG A 850 61.69 -9.93 -4.92
CA ARG A 850 62.20 -9.34 -6.17
C ARG A 850 61.09 -9.06 -7.19
N VAL A 851 60.03 -9.88 -7.21
CA VAL A 851 58.91 -9.75 -8.16
C VAL A 851 58.16 -8.41 -7.98
N TRP A 852 58.14 -7.87 -6.76
CA TRP A 852 57.54 -6.56 -6.46
C TRP A 852 58.29 -5.38 -7.07
N ARG A 853 59.54 -5.53 -7.52
CA ARG A 853 60.32 -4.40 -8.08
C ARG A 853 59.77 -3.88 -9.41
N THR A 854 59.03 -4.73 -10.13
CA THR A 854 58.39 -4.38 -11.40
C THR A 854 56.87 -4.31 -11.30
N ALA A 855 56.33 -4.48 -10.08
CA ALA A 855 54.91 -4.41 -9.82
C ALA A 855 54.39 -2.98 -9.99
N THR A 856 53.12 -2.87 -10.34
CA THR A 856 52.48 -1.57 -10.44
C THR A 856 52.21 -1.03 -9.04
N GLU A 857 52.61 0.21 -8.76
CA GLU A 857 52.38 0.85 -7.46
C GLU A 857 51.24 1.86 -7.56
N ILE A 858 50.34 1.82 -6.58
CA ILE A 858 49.25 2.78 -6.34
C ILE A 858 49.40 3.36 -4.92
N VAL A 859 48.69 4.45 -4.63
CA VAL A 859 48.75 5.12 -3.33
C VAL A 859 47.33 5.38 -2.83
N THR A 860 47.09 5.17 -1.54
CA THR A 860 45.86 5.63 -0.87
C THR A 860 46.04 7.08 -0.43
N ASN A 861 45.47 8.02 -1.17
CA ASN A 861 45.63 9.46 -0.93
C ASN A 861 44.32 10.26 -1.06
N ARG A 862 43.20 9.55 -1.24
CA ARG A 862 41.85 10.10 -1.15
C ARG A 862 41.34 9.83 0.27
N PHE A 863 40.47 10.67 0.82
CA PHE A 863 39.98 10.49 2.18
C PHE A 863 38.45 10.38 2.18
N ALA A 864 37.95 9.20 2.57
CA ALA A 864 36.51 8.98 2.79
C ALA A 864 36.05 9.50 4.16
N PHE A 865 36.97 9.57 5.11
CA PHE A 865 36.76 10.11 6.45
C PHE A 865 38.04 10.76 6.97
N GLY A 866 37.91 11.89 7.65
CA GLY A 866 39.07 12.73 8.00
C GLY A 866 39.67 13.44 6.77
N THR A 867 40.75 14.20 7.00
CA THR A 867 41.46 14.93 5.93
C THR A 867 42.97 14.65 5.92
N SER A 868 43.45 13.86 6.87
CA SER A 868 44.84 13.44 7.03
C SER A 868 44.90 12.23 7.96
N GLY A 869 45.90 11.37 7.78
CA GLY A 869 46.16 10.22 8.64
C GLY A 869 47.02 9.18 7.95
N ALA A 870 46.88 7.92 8.35
CA ALA A 870 47.59 6.79 7.77
C ALA A 870 47.29 6.62 6.27
N THR A 871 48.34 6.40 5.47
CA THR A 871 48.26 6.18 4.02
C THR A 871 49.18 5.05 3.61
N ALA A 872 48.97 4.45 2.43
CA ALA A 872 49.77 3.33 1.96
C ALA A 872 50.25 3.51 0.53
N HIS A 873 51.50 3.10 0.29
CA HIS A 873 52.00 2.75 -1.04
C HIS A 873 51.77 1.26 -1.26
N VAL A 874 51.02 0.90 -2.30
CA VAL A 874 50.58 -0.49 -2.51
C VAL A 874 51.01 -0.98 -3.88
N LYS A 875 51.74 -2.10 -3.90
CA LYS A 875 52.16 -2.76 -5.13
C LYS A 875 51.21 -3.91 -5.44
N LEU A 876 50.84 -4.05 -6.70
CA LEU A 876 49.89 -5.06 -7.16
C LEU A 876 50.54 -6.01 -8.17
N LEU A 877 50.21 -7.29 -8.02
CA LEU A 877 50.51 -8.37 -8.97
C LEU A 877 49.31 -9.30 -9.10
N TRP A 878 49.32 -10.16 -10.12
CA TRP A 878 48.28 -11.18 -10.29
C TRP A 878 48.84 -12.48 -10.87
N ASP A 879 48.15 -13.60 -10.66
CA ASP A 879 48.36 -14.84 -11.41
C ASP A 879 47.06 -15.60 -11.64
N SER A 880 47.15 -16.85 -12.11
CA SER A 880 45.97 -17.68 -12.39
C SER A 880 45.36 -18.15 -11.06
N GLY A 881 44.48 -17.33 -10.50
CA GLY A 881 43.75 -17.62 -9.27
C GLY A 881 43.97 -16.62 -8.14
N HIS A 882 44.86 -15.63 -8.30
CA HIS A 882 45.10 -14.65 -7.24
C HIS A 882 45.36 -13.23 -7.72
N VAL A 883 44.94 -12.28 -6.88
CA VAL A 883 45.47 -10.92 -6.84
C VAL A 883 46.36 -10.80 -5.59
N TYR A 884 47.51 -10.18 -5.76
CA TYR A 884 48.48 -9.97 -4.70
C TYR A 884 48.66 -8.48 -4.43
N LEU A 885 48.81 -8.13 -3.16
CA LEU A 885 49.23 -6.79 -2.77
C LEU A 885 50.39 -6.81 -1.77
N TYR A 886 51.24 -5.79 -1.87
CA TYR A 886 52.25 -5.43 -0.87
C TYR A 886 52.07 -3.95 -0.53
N ALA A 887 51.43 -3.68 0.61
CA ALA A 887 51.14 -2.34 1.11
C ALA A 887 52.19 -1.94 2.15
N THR A 888 52.83 -0.79 1.95
CA THR A 888 53.66 -0.12 2.96
C THR A 888 52.86 1.05 3.52
N VAL A 889 52.38 0.90 4.75
CA VAL A 889 51.56 1.86 5.46
C VAL A 889 52.44 2.80 6.26
N ALA A 890 52.24 4.10 6.10
CA ALA A 890 52.84 5.15 6.91
C ALA A 890 51.88 5.53 8.04
N ASP A 891 52.21 5.12 9.25
CA ASP A 891 51.42 5.34 10.46
C ASP A 891 52.34 5.37 11.70
N PRO A 892 52.53 6.54 12.33
CA PRO A 892 53.38 6.65 13.51
C PRO A 892 52.76 6.09 14.80
N VAL A 893 51.45 5.83 14.85
CA VAL A 893 50.72 5.43 16.07
C VAL A 893 49.82 4.24 15.79
N LEU A 894 50.31 3.03 16.07
CA LEU A 894 49.57 1.78 15.86
C LEU A 894 48.65 1.45 17.05
N SER A 895 47.38 1.21 16.77
CA SER A 895 46.28 0.94 17.69
C SER A 895 45.32 -0.12 17.15
N LYS A 896 45.02 -1.08 18.02
CA LYS A 896 43.95 -2.07 17.85
C LYS A 896 43.02 -2.11 19.06
N ALA A 897 42.79 -0.93 19.65
CA ALA A 897 42.07 -0.82 20.92
C ALA A 897 40.54 -0.94 20.74
N SER A 898 40.01 -0.72 19.54
CA SER A 898 38.58 -0.88 19.26
C SER A 898 38.20 -2.38 19.24
N PRO A 899 37.01 -2.77 19.75
CA PRO A 899 36.46 -4.10 19.52
C PRO A 899 35.95 -4.31 18.09
N ASN A 900 35.85 -3.24 17.30
CA ASN A 900 35.37 -3.27 15.92
C ASN A 900 36.57 -3.32 14.96
N PRO A 901 36.75 -4.41 14.17
CA PRO A 901 37.92 -4.54 13.30
C PRO A 901 38.08 -3.45 12.23
N TRP A 902 36.99 -2.79 11.82
CA TRP A 902 37.02 -1.68 10.86
C TRP A 902 37.43 -0.33 11.47
N GLU A 903 37.65 -0.28 12.79
CA GLU A 903 38.16 0.90 13.49
C GLU A 903 39.62 0.76 13.93
N GLU A 904 40.23 -0.41 13.72
CA GLU A 904 41.65 -0.66 14.00
C GLU A 904 42.54 -0.18 12.84
N ASP A 905 43.82 0.09 13.13
CA ASP A 905 44.80 0.36 12.07
C ASP A 905 44.98 -0.87 11.17
N SER A 906 44.44 -0.74 9.97
CA SER A 906 44.28 -1.87 9.05
C SER A 906 44.26 -1.41 7.60
N VAL A 907 44.69 -2.33 6.73
CA VAL A 907 44.45 -2.25 5.30
C VAL A 907 43.19 -3.06 4.99
N GLU A 908 42.17 -2.41 4.45
CA GLU A 908 41.01 -3.10 3.87
C GLU A 908 41.17 -3.24 2.36
N ILE A 909 40.76 -4.39 1.84
CA ILE A 909 40.86 -4.76 0.43
C ILE A 909 39.50 -5.16 -0.08
N PHE A 910 39.08 -4.52 -1.16
CA PHE A 910 37.78 -4.72 -1.78
C PHE A 910 37.97 -5.27 -3.20
N VAL A 911 37.25 -6.33 -3.53
CA VAL A 911 37.33 -6.97 -4.84
C VAL A 911 35.92 -7.28 -5.35
N ASP A 912 35.65 -6.85 -6.58
CA ASP A 912 34.50 -7.23 -7.41
C ASP A 912 35.08 -8.02 -8.60
N PRO A 913 35.14 -9.36 -8.50
CA PRO A 913 35.84 -10.19 -9.48
C PRO A 913 35.26 -10.12 -10.89
N ASN A 914 33.94 -9.95 -11.02
CA ASN A 914 33.27 -9.89 -12.31
C ASN A 914 33.21 -8.45 -12.89
N ASN A 915 33.59 -7.44 -12.08
CA ASN A 915 33.55 -6.01 -12.37
C ASN A 915 32.15 -5.51 -12.75
N ALA A 916 31.11 -5.97 -12.04
CA ALA A 916 29.72 -5.59 -12.27
C ALA A 916 29.40 -4.16 -11.80
N GLN A 917 30.14 -3.61 -10.83
CA GLN A 917 30.00 -2.23 -10.34
C GLN A 917 28.56 -1.89 -9.91
N THR A 918 27.97 -2.74 -9.07
CA THR A 918 26.60 -2.62 -8.56
C THR A 918 26.52 -1.79 -7.29
N THR A 919 25.36 -1.19 -7.02
CA THR A 919 25.11 -0.40 -5.80
C THR A 919 24.89 -1.25 -4.55
N SER A 920 25.11 -2.56 -4.64
CA SER A 920 24.98 -3.56 -3.57
C SER A 920 25.89 -4.74 -3.88
N TYR A 921 26.45 -5.39 -2.85
CA TYR A 921 27.28 -6.58 -3.03
C TYR A 921 26.49 -7.77 -3.62
N GLN A 922 27.14 -8.46 -4.54
CA GLN A 922 26.79 -9.77 -5.08
C GLN A 922 27.54 -10.87 -4.31
N SER A 923 27.26 -12.14 -4.62
CA SER A 923 27.83 -13.27 -3.89
C SER A 923 29.34 -13.45 -4.07
N ASP A 924 29.89 -12.96 -5.17
CA ASP A 924 31.31 -13.00 -5.54
C ASP A 924 32.11 -11.81 -5.01
N ASP A 925 31.44 -10.72 -4.64
CA ASP A 925 32.07 -9.53 -4.08
C ASP A 925 32.68 -9.81 -2.71
N ALA A 926 33.84 -9.20 -2.47
CA ALA A 926 34.60 -9.46 -1.27
C ALA A 926 35.24 -8.24 -0.60
N GLN A 927 35.25 -8.30 0.74
CA GLN A 927 35.95 -7.37 1.61
C GLN A 927 36.80 -8.14 2.62
N TYR A 928 38.09 -7.79 2.68
CA TYR A 928 39.04 -8.31 3.66
C TYR A 928 39.69 -7.17 4.42
N ARG A 929 40.08 -7.40 5.67
CA ARG A 929 40.83 -6.46 6.49
C ARG A 929 42.01 -7.17 7.12
N VAL A 930 43.18 -6.55 7.07
CA VAL A 930 44.40 -7.05 7.71
C VAL A 930 44.97 -5.94 8.58
N ASN A 931 44.96 -6.12 9.91
CA ASN A 931 45.58 -5.16 10.83
C ASN A 931 47.10 -5.37 10.92
N PHE A 932 47.82 -4.44 11.55
CA PHE A 932 49.29 -4.51 11.66
C PHE A 932 49.83 -5.75 12.40
N ASP A 933 49.01 -6.46 13.19
CA ASP A 933 49.36 -7.71 13.89
C ASP A 933 48.98 -8.97 13.07
N ASN A 934 48.58 -8.80 11.80
CA ASN A 934 48.15 -9.85 10.89
C ASN A 934 46.85 -10.56 11.31
N GLU A 935 46.01 -9.89 12.09
CA GLU A 935 44.65 -10.38 12.36
C GLU A 935 43.77 -10.05 11.15
N VAL A 936 43.07 -11.07 10.65
CA VAL A 936 42.28 -10.98 9.43
C VAL A 936 40.80 -11.06 9.75
N SER A 937 40.03 -10.14 9.20
CA SER A 937 38.56 -10.20 9.21
C SER A 937 37.99 -10.04 7.80
N ALA A 938 36.74 -10.43 7.61
CA ALA A 938 36.03 -10.32 6.35
C ALA A 938 34.65 -9.66 6.57
N GLY A 939 34.15 -8.95 5.55
CA GLY A 939 32.81 -8.34 5.56
C GLY A 939 31.85 -8.97 4.54
N GLY A 940 30.55 -8.68 4.64
CA GLY A 940 29.54 -9.17 3.71
C GLY A 940 29.43 -10.70 3.70
N THR A 941 29.37 -11.30 2.50
CA THR A 941 29.32 -12.75 2.27
C THR A 941 30.69 -13.44 2.21
N SER A 942 31.78 -12.70 2.48
CA SER A 942 33.15 -13.17 2.32
C SER A 942 33.62 -14.13 3.41
N SER A 943 34.60 -14.98 3.06
CA SER A 943 35.28 -15.88 3.98
C SER A 943 36.76 -15.57 4.07
N VAL A 944 37.30 -15.50 5.29
CA VAL A 944 38.76 -15.37 5.55
C VAL A 944 39.58 -16.53 4.97
N ALA A 945 38.95 -17.65 4.60
CA ALA A 945 39.63 -18.76 3.92
C ALA A 945 40.14 -18.41 2.51
N ARG A 946 39.66 -17.31 1.91
CA ARG A 946 40.07 -16.84 0.58
C ARG A 946 41.25 -15.86 0.61
N ILE A 947 41.82 -15.57 1.78
CA ILE A 947 42.95 -14.66 1.90
C ILE A 947 44.07 -15.30 2.73
N VAL A 948 45.31 -15.11 2.27
CA VAL A 948 46.53 -15.41 3.04
C VAL A 948 47.30 -14.12 3.18
N SER A 949 47.69 -13.74 4.39
CA SER A 949 48.42 -12.50 4.65
C SER A 949 49.58 -12.69 5.62
N ALA A 950 50.54 -11.78 5.52
CA ALA A 950 51.64 -11.58 6.46
C ALA A 950 51.85 -10.09 6.69
N THR A 951 52.25 -9.72 7.91
CA THR A 951 52.57 -8.32 8.24
C THR A 951 53.95 -8.19 8.86
N ARG A 952 54.50 -6.97 8.76
CA ARG A 952 55.76 -6.62 9.39
C ARG A 952 55.75 -5.15 9.81
N ARG A 953 56.06 -4.88 11.07
CA ARG A 953 56.25 -3.50 11.56
C ARG A 953 57.53 -2.92 10.99
N VAL A 954 57.47 -1.67 10.53
CA VAL A 954 58.61 -0.93 9.99
C VAL A 954 58.73 0.43 10.69
N SER A 955 59.83 1.14 10.46
CA SER A 955 59.99 2.49 11.02
C SER A 955 58.89 3.41 10.47
N GLY A 956 58.04 3.93 11.36
CA GLY A 956 56.96 4.84 11.01
C GLY A 956 55.72 4.18 10.40
N GLY A 957 55.51 2.88 10.59
CA GLY A 957 54.29 2.18 10.18
C GLY A 957 54.44 0.66 10.10
N TYR A 958 53.79 0.06 9.11
CA TYR A 958 53.76 -1.40 8.94
C TYR A 958 53.60 -1.79 7.46
N VAL A 959 53.85 -3.06 7.19
CA VAL A 959 53.65 -3.69 5.88
C VAL A 959 52.52 -4.70 6.00
N VAL A 960 51.68 -4.75 4.98
CA VAL A 960 50.73 -5.85 4.73
C VAL A 960 51.06 -6.47 3.38
N GLU A 961 51.35 -7.76 3.37
CA GLU A 961 51.45 -8.56 2.15
C GLU A 961 50.32 -9.58 2.13
N ALA A 962 49.56 -9.66 1.04
CA ALA A 962 48.41 -10.55 0.96
C ALA A 962 48.23 -11.18 -0.43
N ALA A 963 47.71 -12.40 -0.44
CA ALA A 963 47.21 -13.12 -1.59
C ALA A 963 45.70 -13.35 -1.43
N ILE A 964 44.91 -12.89 -2.40
CA ILE A 964 43.46 -13.02 -2.40
C ILE A 964 43.07 -13.99 -3.51
N ALA A 965 42.39 -15.07 -3.14
CA ALA A 965 41.95 -16.10 -4.07
C ALA A 965 40.75 -15.61 -4.89
N ILE A 966 40.93 -15.53 -6.21
CA ILE A 966 39.94 -15.17 -7.21
C ILE A 966 39.74 -16.37 -8.14
N ASP A 967 38.53 -16.56 -8.66
CA ASP A 967 38.28 -17.71 -9.51
C ASP A 967 39.13 -17.62 -10.79
N ALA A 968 39.71 -18.75 -11.21
CA ALA A 968 40.65 -18.77 -12.34
C ALA A 968 40.01 -18.30 -13.67
N GLY A 969 38.67 -18.36 -13.77
CA GLY A 969 37.91 -17.84 -14.90
C GLY A 969 37.85 -16.30 -14.98
N GLU A 970 38.12 -15.62 -13.87
CA GLU A 970 38.03 -14.15 -13.74
C GLU A 970 39.42 -13.50 -13.81
N THR A 971 40.45 -14.24 -13.38
CA THR A 971 41.87 -13.86 -13.52
C THR A 971 42.42 -14.20 -14.90
N VAL A 972 41.87 -13.57 -15.93
CA VAL A 972 42.26 -13.77 -17.33
C VAL A 972 43.00 -12.54 -17.85
N ARG A 973 44.10 -12.77 -18.59
CA ARG A 973 44.83 -11.67 -19.22
C ARG A 973 43.91 -10.81 -20.08
N GLY A 974 43.81 -9.52 -19.75
CA GLY A 974 42.99 -8.53 -20.42
C GLY A 974 41.61 -8.29 -19.78
N SER A 975 41.22 -9.07 -18.77
CA SER A 975 40.03 -8.77 -17.96
C SER A 975 40.28 -7.59 -17.01
N ALA A 976 39.20 -7.02 -16.50
CA ALA A 976 39.22 -6.09 -15.40
C ALA A 976 38.54 -6.70 -14.19
N LEU A 977 39.03 -6.35 -13.01
CA LEU A 977 38.37 -6.61 -11.73
C LEU A 977 38.03 -5.23 -11.13
N GLY A 978 36.85 -5.11 -10.53
CA GLY A 978 36.57 -3.98 -9.65
C GLY A 978 37.45 -4.12 -8.40
N PHE A 979 38.10 -3.03 -7.99
CA PHE A 979 39.08 -3.08 -6.92
C PHE A 979 39.11 -1.77 -6.16
N ASP A 980 39.26 -1.87 -4.84
CA ASP A 980 39.59 -0.72 -4.02
C ASP A 980 40.44 -1.11 -2.80
N LEU A 981 41.08 -0.11 -2.21
CA LEU A 981 41.87 -0.24 -0.99
C LEU A 981 41.53 0.90 -0.04
N GLN A 982 41.58 0.58 1.25
CA GLN A 982 41.39 1.53 2.32
C GLN A 982 42.44 1.30 3.41
N VAL A 983 42.89 2.39 4.03
CA VAL A 983 43.71 2.39 5.24
C VAL A 983 42.90 3.07 6.34
N ASN A 984 42.57 2.32 7.37
CA ASN A 984 41.99 2.85 8.60
C ASN A 984 43.10 3.37 9.51
N ASP A 985 42.88 4.52 10.13
CA ASP A 985 43.75 5.13 11.14
C ASP A 985 43.00 5.27 12.46
N ASP A 986 43.56 4.73 13.55
CA ASP A 986 43.24 5.04 14.93
C ASP A 986 44.47 5.61 15.61
N SER A 987 44.43 6.92 15.85
CA SER A 987 45.54 7.67 16.46
C SER A 987 45.75 7.41 17.97
N GLY A 988 45.35 6.22 18.45
CA GLY A 988 45.57 5.70 19.80
C GLY A 988 44.37 5.80 20.76
N GLY A 989 43.19 6.14 20.25
CA GLY A 989 41.98 6.40 21.03
C GLY A 989 41.00 5.23 21.12
N GLY A 990 41.19 4.16 20.34
CA GLY A 990 40.21 3.07 20.21
C GLY A 990 39.01 3.46 19.36
N THR A 991 39.16 4.46 18.49
CA THR A 991 38.13 4.91 17.55
C THR A 991 38.83 5.47 16.31
N ARG A 992 38.33 5.07 15.14
CA ARG A 992 38.88 5.52 13.85
C ARG A 992 38.84 7.04 13.72
N THR A 993 39.98 7.63 13.34
CA THR A 993 40.17 9.08 13.15
C THR A 993 40.24 9.47 11.68
N SER A 994 40.70 8.57 10.80
CA SER A 994 40.68 8.79 9.35
C SER A 994 40.58 7.50 8.54
N VAL A 995 40.23 7.67 7.27
CA VAL A 995 40.10 6.60 6.27
C VAL A 995 40.69 7.10 4.95
N ALA A 996 41.88 6.61 4.59
CA ALA A 996 42.51 6.92 3.31
C ALA A 996 42.25 5.80 2.28
N THR A 997 41.70 6.13 1.12
CA THR A 997 41.30 5.18 0.10
C THR A 997 42.09 5.36 -1.20
N TRP A 998 42.08 4.32 -2.04
CA TRP A 998 42.59 4.43 -3.41
C TRP A 998 41.57 5.09 -4.32
N ASN A 999 40.29 4.71 -4.27
CA ASN A 999 39.26 5.26 -5.16
C ASN A 999 38.03 5.85 -4.45
N ASP A 1000 37.36 5.10 -3.58
CA ASP A 1000 36.08 5.47 -2.95
C ASP A 1000 36.24 6.59 -1.92
N GLU A 1001 35.62 7.75 -2.17
CA GLU A 1001 35.56 8.86 -1.21
C GLU A 1001 34.23 8.90 -0.43
N SER A 1002 33.29 8.01 -0.74
CA SER A 1002 31.98 7.96 -0.09
C SER A 1002 31.99 7.16 1.22
N GLY A 1003 32.96 6.26 1.40
CA GLY A 1003 33.05 5.35 2.54
C GLY A 1003 32.06 4.19 2.48
N ASN A 1004 31.45 3.93 1.31
CA ASN A 1004 30.46 2.88 1.10
C ASN A 1004 31.02 1.65 0.37
N ALA A 1005 32.33 1.59 0.10
CA ALA A 1005 32.97 0.44 -0.54
C ALA A 1005 32.65 -0.92 0.11
N TYR A 1006 32.30 -0.95 1.40
CA TYR A 1006 31.89 -2.19 2.10
C TYR A 1006 30.54 -2.79 1.64
N GLN A 1007 29.77 -2.07 0.83
CA GLN A 1007 28.47 -2.51 0.35
C GLN A 1007 28.15 -2.09 -1.10
N ASP A 1008 28.84 -1.10 -1.67
CA ASP A 1008 28.58 -0.54 -3.01
C ASP A 1008 29.83 -0.66 -3.90
N THR A 1009 29.86 -1.66 -4.79
CA THR A 1009 30.97 -1.89 -5.72
C THR A 1009 30.98 -0.88 -6.86
N SER A 1010 29.89 -0.11 -7.07
CA SER A 1010 29.87 1.01 -8.01
C SER A 1010 30.83 2.13 -7.61
N GLN A 1011 31.30 2.15 -6.35
CA GLN A 1011 32.33 3.08 -5.86
C GLN A 1011 33.76 2.59 -6.13
N PHE A 1012 33.98 1.35 -6.58
CA PHE A 1012 35.32 0.81 -6.78
C PHE A 1012 36.01 1.46 -7.99
N GLY A 1013 37.34 1.50 -7.92
CA GLY A 1013 38.19 1.64 -9.09
C GLY A 1013 38.25 0.32 -9.86
N ALA A 1014 39.22 0.18 -10.75
CA ALA A 1014 39.40 -1.08 -11.47
C ALA A 1014 40.87 -1.38 -11.78
N ILE A 1015 41.21 -2.67 -11.71
CA ILE A 1015 42.52 -3.17 -12.14
C ILE A 1015 42.38 -3.99 -13.42
N ILE A 1016 43.24 -3.73 -14.41
CA ILE A 1016 43.29 -4.46 -15.69
C ILE A 1016 44.47 -5.44 -15.66
N LEU A 1017 44.21 -6.73 -15.88
CA LEU A 1017 45.22 -7.78 -15.79
C LEU A 1017 46.05 -7.86 -17.09
N ARG A 1018 47.38 -7.69 -17.02
CA ARG A 1018 48.26 -7.62 -18.21
C ARG A 1018 49.21 -8.79 -18.41
#